data_AF-A0A9P7ZHQ6-F1
#
_entry.id   AF-A0A9P7ZHQ6-F1
#
_cell.length_a   1.000
_cell.length_b   1.000
_cell.length_c   1.000
_cell.angle_alpha   90.00
_cell.angle_beta   90.00
_cell.angle_gamma   90.00
#
_symmetry.space_group_name_H-M   'P 1'
#
loop_
_entity.id
_entity.type
_entity.pdbx_description
1 polymer ?
#
loop_
_entity_poly.entity_id
_entity_poly.type
_entity_poly.pdbx_seq_one_letter_code
_entity_poly.pdbx_strand_id
1 'polypeptide(L)'
;MEAQDQTHKEALAVLLDTSIAEALIKEFVSQLTSSSTTVRPESSPTSDAQLLSLGLAALEAFLQANVTGPVLPANLSNKVDQLFLDGWRSVSEGSDLDRLRKQCLEELKVDGVAPYAYIPNLELFALARYILQTCLSKSDKDTIELSSAQSGTAKHSIVWTRLRLNAWHYKLITQPSLGHGSNFTRSSQWSEVPTLGGKILDGIEATRRQVLNEEIWAEGTNAWSNEDQVLFLVEAANYYILLGRNDLAKDMLSNAAAQSGLEYALSGALGKRTKFQEKSTSQLVVLAKSKDATSTDVDEAAKPEALQLNNDTLLEEISFEKEADQDSAAKIDSLSASLAALSPDDQPQLSPLDQIILLTEATMKDAFSPVDTLTSEKILPYAVRVLADKSTNWQIYTQALLVRSRIEVHRSRTLERGVLQLQAVADQVIADTTSQAASQTQPPESGDEVPSIQVTLPDQQPAEKVATSFLPAPKPSESAPAHVRLQYIHALSSPPRWHLESELAYAWAGVGSLASALEIFKRLRLWAEVALCLASRGAAAEEDTEGRGSGGEAKAKGIVRWRLFHRTDTTSPTDPDEETIEDVAALQPSAFTGPERVPPPPDAPRLWCILGDLESNPDFYRRAWDISHHRYARAQRSLAEHHTSHKDWLAAREAYIKATAVNRLDTDMWSRLGDLNLRLGRFEDAAESYTRAIAAATDLTGGEGAKTWSNLGSALWSLYCEVIAKEPSPATSKDEDEEEDQTLAKLDSTIPANNPPVLLTKALAAYKRGASIAHSNWRIWDNVLTLAARLQPPAVPDMVQALSNIIRIRTSEDCVDSDILTLLLKDVVLSAERQPGREVDGIYEPPRGSMERLVARLIEEDIVPIITHRSDLWSLTSQLRAWRRDYVGAVEASERAWRTATTASSTLTPGEASKNNWTEDKEAWEVVVQRTDELASALENYGPEVDSIGPKWKGKVRSAVRSVMGRGKENWEDTEGWQTLQGIMDGLKA
;
A
#
# COMPACT_ATOMS: atom_id res chain seq x y z
N MET A 1 -17.15 -45.91 -3.13
CA MET A 1 -16.79 -45.90 -1.70
C MET A 1 -15.60 -46.82 -1.39
N GLU A 2 -15.61 -48.13 -1.66
CA GLU A 2 -14.43 -48.99 -1.38
C GLU A 2 -13.18 -48.70 -2.25
N ALA A 3 -13.36 -48.04 -3.42
CA ALA A 3 -12.24 -47.59 -4.26
C ALA A 3 -11.62 -46.23 -3.82
N GLN A 4 -12.31 -45.47 -2.97
CA GLN A 4 -11.85 -44.15 -2.49
C GLN A 4 -10.89 -44.28 -1.30
N ASP A 5 -10.94 -45.40 -0.57
CA ASP A 5 -10.10 -45.72 0.60
C ASP A 5 -8.73 -46.33 0.23
N GLN A 6 -8.41 -46.37 -1.07
CA GLN A 6 -7.22 -47.03 -1.60
C GLN A 6 -6.05 -46.07 -1.88
N THR A 7 -6.30 -44.76 -2.06
CA THR A 7 -5.26 -43.78 -2.47
C THR A 7 -4.47 -43.16 -1.31
N HIS A 8 -5.05 -43.10 -0.11
CA HIS A 8 -4.31 -42.73 1.12
C HIS A 8 -3.14 -43.68 1.42
N LYS A 9 -3.16 -44.86 0.78
CA LYS A 9 -2.14 -45.89 0.92
C LYS A 9 -0.94 -45.64 0.01
N GLU A 10 -1.02 -44.92 -1.12
CA GLU A 10 0.03 -45.04 -2.15
C GLU A 10 1.41 -44.45 -1.78
N ALA A 11 1.53 -43.16 -1.42
CA ALA A 11 2.85 -42.57 -1.16
C ALA A 11 3.54 -43.16 0.10
N LEU A 12 2.82 -43.24 1.23
CA LEU A 12 3.38 -43.84 2.45
C LEU A 12 3.51 -45.36 2.35
N ALA A 13 2.64 -46.09 1.63
CA ALA A 13 2.88 -47.51 1.40
C ALA A 13 4.08 -47.75 0.49
N VAL A 14 4.35 -46.92 -0.51
CA VAL A 14 5.59 -47.03 -1.30
C VAL A 14 6.83 -46.92 -0.40
N LEU A 15 6.82 -46.03 0.58
CA LEU A 15 7.88 -45.91 1.59
C LEU A 15 7.98 -47.11 2.56
N LEU A 16 6.87 -47.83 2.80
CA LEU A 16 6.79 -48.93 3.76
C LEU A 16 6.90 -50.34 3.14
N ASP A 17 6.61 -50.49 1.85
CA ASP A 17 6.51 -51.78 1.15
C ASP A 17 7.86 -52.24 0.57
N THR A 18 8.87 -51.38 0.55
CA THR A 18 10.18 -51.68 -0.04
C THR A 18 11.30 -51.80 1.00
N SER A 19 11.95 -52.97 1.05
CA SER A 19 13.21 -53.16 1.81
C SER A 19 14.32 -52.18 1.39
N ILE A 20 14.20 -51.62 0.18
CA ILE A 20 15.06 -50.57 -0.37
C ILE A 20 14.90 -49.25 0.40
N ALA A 21 13.68 -48.90 0.84
CA ALA A 21 13.43 -47.67 1.58
C ALA A 21 14.17 -47.67 2.93
N GLU A 22 14.15 -48.79 3.66
CA GLU A 22 14.90 -48.94 4.92
C GLU A 22 16.41 -48.79 4.71
N ALA A 23 16.95 -49.36 3.63
CA ALA A 23 18.37 -49.24 3.29
C ALA A 23 18.74 -47.79 2.94
N LEU A 24 17.92 -47.10 2.14
CA LEU A 24 18.17 -45.72 1.74
C LEU A 24 18.02 -44.74 2.90
N ILE A 25 17.07 -44.95 3.81
CA ILE A 25 16.93 -44.14 5.03
C ILE A 25 18.18 -44.29 5.90
N LYS A 26 18.70 -45.52 6.09
CA LYS A 26 19.96 -45.75 6.81
C LYS A 26 21.14 -45.07 6.12
N GLU A 27 21.21 -45.12 4.79
CA GLU A 27 22.26 -44.47 4.01
C GLU A 27 22.19 -42.94 4.14
N PHE A 28 21.01 -42.35 3.95
CA PHE A 28 20.74 -40.93 4.14
C PHE A 28 21.17 -40.45 5.53
N VAL A 29 20.72 -41.15 6.57
CA VAL A 29 21.05 -40.83 7.96
C VAL A 29 22.55 -40.96 8.23
N SER A 30 23.22 -41.95 7.65
CA SER A 30 24.67 -42.07 7.75
C SER A 30 25.38 -40.85 7.15
N GLN A 31 24.92 -40.39 5.99
CA GLN A 31 25.47 -39.21 5.31
C GLN A 31 25.30 -37.93 6.13
N LEU A 32 24.15 -37.75 6.79
CA LEU A 32 23.90 -36.59 7.66
C LEU A 32 24.94 -36.44 8.79
N THR A 33 25.46 -37.56 9.29
CA THR A 33 26.42 -37.56 10.41
C THR A 33 27.89 -37.55 9.96
N SER A 34 28.19 -38.10 8.78
CA SER A 34 29.54 -38.11 8.23
C SER A 34 29.79 -36.80 7.47
N SER A 35 30.66 -35.93 7.97
CA SER A 35 31.08 -34.69 7.30
C SER A 35 31.88 -34.90 5.99
N SER A 36 31.93 -36.13 5.47
CA SER A 36 32.56 -36.49 4.21
C SER A 36 31.52 -37.05 3.26
N THR A 37 31.62 -36.69 1.99
CA THR A 37 30.87 -37.29 0.87
C THR A 37 31.25 -38.77 0.74
N THR A 38 30.69 -39.63 1.58
CA THR A 38 31.00 -41.06 1.60
C THR A 38 30.45 -41.66 0.31
N VAL A 39 31.36 -42.22 -0.49
CA VAL A 39 31.03 -42.96 -1.70
C VAL A 39 30.13 -44.13 -1.31
N ARG A 40 28.97 -44.22 -1.96
CA ARG A 40 28.01 -45.33 -1.89
C ARG A 40 28.75 -46.67 -1.75
N PRO A 41 28.59 -47.43 -0.65
CA PRO A 41 29.02 -48.81 -0.61
C PRO A 41 28.30 -49.56 -1.73
N GLU A 42 29.02 -50.31 -2.55
CA GLU A 42 28.44 -51.14 -3.62
C GLU A 42 27.51 -52.20 -3.02
N SER A 43 26.25 -51.87 -2.77
CA SER A 43 25.23 -52.84 -2.36
C SER A 43 23.95 -52.69 -3.18
N SER A 44 23.67 -53.75 -3.96
CA SER A 44 22.50 -54.05 -4.79
C SER A 44 22.15 -53.06 -5.92
N PRO A 45 21.90 -53.54 -7.16
CA PRO A 45 21.45 -52.70 -8.27
C PRO A 45 20.00 -52.27 -8.03
N THR A 46 19.80 -51.14 -7.36
CA THR A 46 18.49 -50.49 -7.26
C THR A 46 18.12 -49.88 -8.61
N SER A 47 16.91 -50.15 -9.11
CA SER A 47 16.44 -49.55 -10.37
C SER A 47 16.19 -48.06 -10.20
N ASP A 48 16.61 -47.22 -11.17
CA ASP A 48 16.34 -45.77 -11.16
C ASP A 48 14.83 -45.46 -11.07
N ALA A 49 13.97 -46.34 -11.59
CA ALA A 49 12.51 -46.21 -11.47
C ALA A 49 12.02 -46.36 -10.02
N GLN A 50 12.62 -47.27 -9.25
CA GLN A 50 12.29 -47.45 -7.83
C GLN A 50 12.80 -46.26 -7.00
N LEU A 51 14.00 -45.76 -7.31
CA LEU A 51 14.54 -44.55 -6.67
C LEU A 51 13.65 -43.33 -6.95
N LEU A 52 13.25 -43.12 -8.21
CA LEU A 52 12.37 -42.00 -8.57
C LEU A 52 11.01 -42.11 -7.90
N SER A 53 10.39 -43.30 -7.90
CA SER A 53 9.11 -43.52 -7.23
C SER A 53 9.18 -43.24 -5.72
N LEU A 54 10.25 -43.67 -5.05
CA LEU A 54 10.46 -43.41 -3.62
C LEU A 54 10.70 -41.92 -3.32
N GLY A 55 11.51 -41.25 -4.15
CA GLY A 55 11.78 -39.82 -4.02
C GLY A 55 10.53 -38.97 -4.25
N LEU A 56 9.69 -39.32 -5.23
CA LEU A 56 8.39 -38.70 -5.48
C LEU A 56 7.43 -38.93 -4.32
N ALA A 57 7.32 -40.17 -3.83
CA ALA A 57 6.46 -40.50 -2.69
C ALA A 57 6.85 -39.73 -1.41
N ALA A 58 8.16 -39.59 -1.15
CA ALA A 58 8.64 -38.79 -0.02
C ALA A 58 8.31 -37.29 -0.18
N LEU A 59 8.47 -36.74 -1.38
CA LEU A 59 8.13 -35.34 -1.68
C LEU A 59 6.61 -35.10 -1.58
N GLU A 60 5.80 -35.96 -2.17
CA GLU A 60 4.34 -35.88 -2.14
C GLU A 60 3.79 -36.03 -0.72
N ALA A 61 4.32 -36.97 0.08
CA ALA A 61 3.94 -37.12 1.48
C ALA A 61 4.28 -35.86 2.29
N PHE A 62 5.43 -35.23 2.02
CA PHE A 62 5.81 -33.97 2.65
C PHE A 62 4.85 -32.82 2.25
N LEU A 63 4.53 -32.69 0.96
CA LEU A 63 3.62 -31.65 0.46
C LEU A 63 2.18 -31.87 0.96
N GLN A 64 1.74 -33.11 1.01
CA GLN A 64 0.45 -33.48 1.61
C GLN A 64 0.39 -33.05 3.08
N ALA A 65 1.43 -33.34 3.86
CA ALA A 65 1.46 -32.99 5.28
C ALA A 65 1.55 -31.47 5.56
N ASN A 66 2.12 -30.69 4.63
CA ASN A 66 2.51 -29.30 4.91
C ASN A 66 1.85 -28.23 4.03
N VAL A 67 1.19 -28.61 2.94
CA VAL A 67 0.65 -27.66 1.95
C VAL A 67 -0.83 -27.93 1.66
N THR A 68 -1.21 -29.19 1.38
CA THR A 68 -2.56 -29.47 0.85
C THR A 68 -3.47 -30.25 1.79
N GLY A 69 -2.95 -31.17 2.61
CA GLY A 69 -3.73 -32.24 3.24
C GLY A 69 -4.29 -33.26 2.22
N PRO A 70 -5.19 -34.18 2.62
CA PRO A 70 -5.60 -34.52 3.99
C PRO A 70 -4.49 -35.21 4.81
N VAL A 71 -4.71 -35.38 6.13
CA VAL A 71 -3.67 -35.81 7.08
C VAL A 71 -3.13 -37.18 6.69
N LEU A 72 -1.82 -37.36 6.84
CA LEU A 72 -1.19 -38.66 6.67
C LEU A 72 -1.81 -39.67 7.65
N PRO A 73 -2.19 -40.89 7.20
CA PRO A 73 -2.75 -41.90 8.10
C PRO A 73 -1.78 -42.23 9.24
N ALA A 74 -2.20 -42.04 10.49
CA ALA A 74 -1.33 -42.15 11.67
C ALA A 74 -0.62 -43.50 11.77
N ASN A 75 -1.31 -44.58 11.40
CA ASN A 75 -0.72 -45.93 11.37
C ASN A 75 0.47 -46.05 10.41
N LEU A 76 0.43 -45.34 9.28
CA LEU A 76 1.50 -45.33 8.29
C LEU A 76 2.58 -44.30 8.67
N SER A 77 2.17 -43.09 9.09
CA SER A 77 3.08 -42.04 9.57
C SER A 77 3.95 -42.53 10.72
N ASN A 78 3.35 -43.14 11.75
CA ASN A 78 4.09 -43.67 12.90
C ASN A 78 5.09 -44.75 12.49
N LYS A 79 4.77 -45.59 11.49
CA LYS A 79 5.71 -46.60 10.99
C LYS A 79 6.89 -45.96 10.26
N VAL A 80 6.63 -44.93 9.45
CA VAL A 80 7.69 -44.18 8.76
C VAL A 80 8.58 -43.46 9.77
N ASP A 81 7.99 -42.84 10.81
CA ASP A 81 8.74 -42.21 11.90
C ASP A 81 9.65 -43.23 12.60
N GLN A 82 9.15 -44.43 12.91
CA GLN A 82 9.97 -45.51 13.47
C GLN A 82 11.11 -45.93 12.55
N LEU A 83 10.91 -45.99 11.22
CA LEU A 83 11.98 -46.30 10.26
C LEU A 83 13.11 -45.27 10.31
N PHE A 84 12.77 -43.96 10.36
CA PHE A 84 13.77 -42.90 10.52
C PHE A 84 14.47 -42.98 11.88
N LEU A 85 13.73 -43.29 12.94
CA LEU A 85 14.24 -43.41 14.31
C LEU A 85 15.21 -44.59 14.44
N ASP A 86 14.89 -45.73 13.84
CA ASP A 86 15.76 -46.92 13.81
C ASP A 86 17.00 -46.68 12.94
N GLY A 87 16.85 -45.97 11.81
CA GLY A 87 17.97 -45.49 11.01
C GLY A 87 18.91 -44.58 11.82
N TRP A 88 18.36 -43.62 12.56
CA TRP A 88 19.09 -42.70 13.44
C TRP A 88 19.84 -43.42 14.58
N ARG A 89 19.18 -44.36 15.27
CA ARG A 89 19.79 -45.18 16.32
C ARG A 89 20.97 -46.02 15.84
N SER A 90 20.99 -46.37 14.55
CA SER A 90 22.10 -47.16 13.99
C SER A 90 23.41 -46.37 13.83
N VAL A 91 23.32 -45.03 13.81
CA VAL A 91 24.46 -44.14 13.51
C VAL A 91 24.78 -43.19 14.68
N SER A 92 23.80 -42.84 15.51
CA SER A 92 23.93 -41.88 16.62
C SER A 92 23.42 -42.49 17.92
N GLU A 93 24.13 -42.25 19.03
CA GLU A 93 23.74 -42.73 20.37
C GLU A 93 22.47 -42.02 20.92
N GLY A 94 21.97 -40.97 20.24
CA GLY A 94 20.77 -40.24 20.63
C GLY A 94 19.48 -40.89 20.13
N SER A 95 18.48 -41.07 21.02
CA SER A 95 17.22 -41.76 20.71
C SER A 95 16.06 -40.85 20.26
N ASP A 96 16.36 -39.65 19.77
CA ASP A 96 15.35 -38.59 19.57
C ASP A 96 15.27 -38.12 18.11
N LEU A 97 14.05 -38.14 17.57
CA LEU A 97 13.73 -37.72 16.20
C LEU A 97 13.87 -36.20 16.02
N ASP A 98 13.75 -35.41 17.10
CA ASP A 98 14.00 -33.96 17.05
C ASP A 98 15.46 -33.64 16.74
N ARG A 99 16.41 -34.49 17.17
CA ARG A 99 17.82 -34.32 16.80
C ARG A 99 18.08 -34.60 15.33
N LEU A 100 17.43 -35.63 14.77
CA LEU A 100 17.47 -35.89 13.33
C LEU A 100 16.93 -34.70 12.55
N ARG A 101 15.76 -34.17 12.94
CA ARG A 101 15.15 -32.99 12.31
C ARG A 101 16.06 -31.75 12.38
N LYS A 102 16.75 -31.52 13.50
CA LYS A 102 17.78 -30.47 13.61
C LYS A 102 18.92 -30.66 12.61
N GLN A 103 19.40 -31.88 12.41
CA GLN A 103 20.43 -32.15 11.40
C GLN A 103 19.90 -31.94 9.96
N CYS A 104 18.66 -32.36 9.67
CA CYS A 104 18.01 -32.07 8.39
C CYS A 104 17.88 -30.55 8.15
N LEU A 105 17.56 -29.76 9.18
CA LEU A 105 17.52 -28.29 9.09
C LEU A 105 18.90 -27.72 8.73
N GLU A 106 19.98 -28.20 9.34
CA GLU A 106 21.34 -27.80 9.03
C GLU A 106 21.74 -28.14 7.59
N GLU A 107 21.42 -29.35 7.10
CA GLU A 107 21.70 -29.78 5.72
C GLU A 107 20.96 -28.93 4.67
N LEU A 108 19.75 -28.47 5.02
CA LEU A 108 18.91 -27.65 4.17
C LEU A 108 19.27 -26.16 4.21
N LYS A 109 20.27 -25.72 5.00
CA LYS A 109 20.76 -24.34 4.95
C LYS A 109 21.47 -24.05 3.64
N VAL A 110 21.18 -22.90 3.05
CA VAL A 110 21.81 -22.43 1.81
C VAL A 110 22.11 -20.95 1.95
N ASP A 111 23.32 -20.54 1.55
CA ASP A 111 23.76 -19.14 1.59
C ASP A 111 23.61 -18.46 2.97
N GLY A 112 23.67 -19.25 4.06
CA GLY A 112 23.51 -18.77 5.42
C GLY A 112 22.06 -18.59 5.90
N VAL A 113 21.07 -18.92 5.07
CA VAL A 113 19.64 -18.89 5.43
C VAL A 113 19.14 -20.31 5.67
N ALA A 114 18.33 -20.49 6.71
CA ALA A 114 17.78 -21.78 7.11
C ALA A 114 16.26 -21.84 6.87
N PRO A 115 15.70 -23.02 6.59
CA PRO A 115 14.25 -23.21 6.60
C PRO A 115 13.61 -22.86 7.94
N TYR A 116 12.28 -22.64 7.92
CA TYR A 116 11.50 -22.50 9.15
C TYR A 116 11.76 -23.69 10.09
N ALA A 117 12.18 -23.40 11.33
CA ALA A 117 12.70 -24.43 12.24
C ALA A 117 11.64 -25.44 12.72
N TYR A 118 10.34 -25.12 12.56
CA TYR A 118 9.23 -25.90 13.09
C TYR A 118 8.39 -26.58 12.00
N ILE A 119 9.02 -26.88 10.86
CA ILE A 119 8.39 -27.63 9.77
C ILE A 119 8.16 -29.10 10.21
N PRO A 120 6.92 -29.61 10.19
CA PRO A 120 6.63 -31.02 10.42
C PRO A 120 7.22 -31.93 9.33
N ASN A 121 7.63 -33.13 9.74
CA ASN A 121 8.06 -34.20 8.84
C ASN A 121 9.15 -33.78 7.84
N LEU A 122 10.06 -32.88 8.26
CA LEU A 122 11.12 -32.34 7.42
C LEU A 122 12.07 -33.42 6.88
N GLU A 123 12.23 -34.51 7.62
CA GLU A 123 12.96 -35.72 7.23
C GLU A 123 12.48 -36.32 5.90
N LEU A 124 11.19 -36.21 5.56
CA LEU A 124 10.65 -36.68 4.27
C LEU A 124 11.17 -35.81 3.12
N PHE A 125 11.23 -34.49 3.30
CA PHE A 125 11.76 -33.57 2.30
C PHE A 125 13.27 -33.77 2.11
N ALA A 126 14.01 -33.92 3.21
CA ALA A 126 15.45 -34.17 3.17
C ALA A 126 15.77 -35.51 2.48
N LEU A 127 15.00 -36.57 2.77
CA LEU A 127 15.11 -37.86 2.08
C LEU A 127 14.81 -37.72 0.57
N ALA A 128 13.72 -37.05 0.21
CA ALA A 128 13.37 -36.81 -1.19
C ALA A 128 14.50 -36.09 -1.93
N ARG A 129 15.10 -35.09 -1.30
CA ARG A 129 16.26 -34.37 -1.83
C ARG A 129 17.47 -35.27 -1.99
N TYR A 130 17.82 -36.05 -0.97
CA TYR A 130 18.92 -36.99 -1.04
C TYR A 130 18.76 -37.96 -2.23
N ILE A 131 17.58 -38.56 -2.38
CA ILE A 131 17.31 -39.51 -3.46
C ILE A 131 17.38 -38.83 -4.84
N LEU A 132 16.65 -37.72 -5.02
CA LEU A 132 16.52 -37.07 -6.31
C LEU A 132 17.80 -36.34 -6.75
N GLN A 133 18.53 -35.74 -5.81
CA GLN A 133 19.71 -34.92 -6.08
C GLN A 133 21.03 -35.69 -5.98
N THR A 134 21.15 -36.64 -5.04
CA THR A 134 22.39 -37.41 -4.81
C THR A 134 22.32 -38.80 -5.42
N CYS A 135 21.29 -39.60 -5.13
CA CYS A 135 21.24 -40.98 -5.62
C CYS A 135 21.05 -41.06 -7.14
N LEU A 136 20.11 -40.27 -7.68
CA LEU A 136 19.83 -40.22 -9.12
C LEU A 136 20.79 -39.34 -9.91
N SER A 137 21.80 -38.73 -9.28
CA SER A 137 22.73 -37.80 -9.96
C SER A 137 23.57 -38.50 -11.04
N LYS A 138 23.71 -39.82 -10.95
CA LYS A 138 24.50 -40.69 -11.84
C LYS A 138 23.65 -41.52 -12.81
N SER A 139 22.34 -41.26 -12.90
CA SER A 139 21.46 -41.96 -13.84
C SER A 139 21.87 -41.62 -15.27
N ASP A 140 22.02 -42.63 -16.13
CA ASP A 140 22.23 -42.46 -17.58
C ASP A 140 20.94 -42.10 -18.33
N LYS A 141 19.78 -42.15 -17.65
CA LYS A 141 18.46 -41.84 -18.21
C LYS A 141 17.87 -40.58 -17.56
N ASP A 142 17.50 -39.60 -18.38
CA ASP A 142 16.82 -38.37 -17.92
C ASP A 142 15.30 -38.50 -17.82
N THR A 143 14.73 -39.49 -18.52
CA THR A 143 13.29 -39.77 -18.54
C THR A 143 13.03 -41.21 -18.10
N ILE A 144 12.06 -41.39 -17.20
CA ILE A 144 11.66 -42.69 -16.66
C ILE A 144 10.13 -42.81 -16.79
N GLU A 145 9.66 -43.96 -17.26
CA GLU A 145 8.25 -44.29 -17.24
C GLU A 145 7.91 -45.04 -15.96
N LEU A 146 6.91 -44.54 -15.23
CA LEU A 146 6.38 -45.18 -14.03
C LEU A 146 4.96 -45.66 -14.31
N SER A 147 4.67 -46.91 -13.97
CA SER A 147 3.32 -47.48 -14.05
C SER A 147 2.52 -47.07 -12.81
N SER A 148 1.46 -46.26 -13.00
CA SER A 148 0.48 -45.95 -11.95
C SER A 148 -0.71 -46.91 -12.02
N ALA A 149 -1.26 -47.27 -10.86
CA ALA A 149 -2.43 -48.14 -10.75
C ALA A 149 -3.72 -47.53 -11.35
N GLN A 150 -3.75 -46.21 -11.55
CA GLN A 150 -4.95 -45.46 -11.98
C GLN A 150 -4.81 -44.78 -13.35
N SER A 151 -3.60 -44.37 -13.74
CA SER A 151 -3.37 -43.46 -14.88
C SER A 151 -2.59 -44.07 -16.05
N GLY A 152 -2.26 -45.37 -15.99
CA GLY A 152 -1.37 -46.01 -16.96
C GLY A 152 0.11 -45.68 -16.72
N THR A 153 0.94 -45.86 -17.75
CA THR A 153 2.37 -45.49 -17.73
C THR A 153 2.54 -43.99 -17.92
N ALA A 154 3.00 -43.29 -16.89
CA ALA A 154 3.24 -41.86 -16.91
C ALA A 154 4.74 -41.55 -17.06
N LYS A 155 5.05 -40.62 -17.96
CA LYS A 155 6.42 -40.18 -18.28
C LYS A 155 6.88 -39.15 -17.25
N HIS A 156 8.02 -39.39 -16.61
CA HIS A 156 8.60 -38.50 -15.61
C HIS A 156 10.01 -38.07 -16.00
N SER A 157 10.30 -36.77 -15.89
CA SER A 157 11.66 -36.24 -16.05
C SER A 157 12.34 -36.07 -14.70
N ILE A 158 13.56 -36.60 -14.57
CA ILE A 158 14.38 -36.44 -13.37
C ILE A 158 14.76 -34.96 -13.21
N VAL A 159 15.12 -34.29 -14.30
CA VAL A 159 15.51 -32.87 -14.32
C VAL A 159 14.35 -31.97 -13.89
N TRP A 160 13.14 -32.22 -14.42
CA TRP A 160 11.94 -31.47 -14.04
C TRP A 160 11.57 -31.69 -12.57
N THR A 161 11.71 -32.93 -12.09
CA THR A 161 11.46 -33.25 -10.66
C THR A 161 12.47 -32.56 -9.74
N ARG A 162 13.75 -32.48 -10.14
CA ARG A 162 14.77 -31.71 -9.41
C ARG A 162 14.48 -30.21 -9.40
N LEU A 163 13.99 -29.66 -10.50
CA LEU A 163 13.55 -28.27 -10.57
C LEU A 163 12.43 -28.01 -9.55
N ARG A 164 11.40 -28.86 -9.52
CA ARG A 164 10.30 -28.79 -8.53
C ARG A 164 10.82 -28.87 -7.10
N LEU A 165 11.74 -29.78 -6.82
CA LEU A 165 12.36 -29.92 -5.49
C LEU A 165 13.14 -28.65 -5.09
N ASN A 166 13.97 -28.10 -5.97
CA ASN A 166 14.71 -26.86 -5.70
C ASN A 166 13.77 -25.67 -5.48
N ALA A 167 12.70 -25.57 -6.26
CA ALA A 167 11.68 -24.55 -6.09
C ALA A 167 10.96 -24.67 -4.73
N TRP A 168 10.60 -25.88 -4.31
CA TRP A 168 10.04 -26.11 -2.98
C TRP A 168 11.05 -25.80 -1.88
N HIS A 169 12.32 -26.17 -2.05
CA HIS A 169 13.35 -25.80 -1.06
C HIS A 169 13.44 -24.28 -0.90
N TYR A 170 13.34 -23.52 -1.98
CA TYR A 170 13.33 -22.06 -1.94
C TYR A 170 12.13 -21.52 -1.16
N LYS A 171 10.95 -22.12 -1.37
CA LYS A 171 9.71 -21.82 -0.63
C LYS A 171 9.81 -22.13 0.87
N LEU A 172 10.65 -23.08 1.30
CA LEU A 172 10.81 -23.45 2.71
C LEU A 172 11.81 -22.56 3.47
N ILE A 173 12.75 -21.93 2.77
CA ILE A 173 13.78 -21.06 3.36
C ILE A 173 13.18 -19.75 3.89
N THR A 174 12.09 -19.29 3.29
CA THR A 174 11.47 -18.02 3.68
C THR A 174 10.80 -18.16 5.05
N GLN A 175 11.11 -17.27 5.99
CA GLN A 175 10.46 -17.29 7.29
C GLN A 175 9.00 -16.79 7.18
N PRO A 176 8.08 -17.28 8.03
CA PRO A 176 6.68 -16.84 8.02
C PRO A 176 6.46 -15.38 8.47
N SER A 177 7.50 -14.60 8.74
CA SER A 177 7.39 -13.19 9.12
C SER A 177 7.19 -12.29 7.89
N LEU A 178 5.99 -12.34 7.30
CA LEU A 178 5.69 -11.60 6.06
C LEU A 178 5.63 -10.08 6.28
N GLY A 179 5.31 -9.61 7.49
CA GLY A 179 5.02 -8.20 7.76
C GLY A 179 3.60 -7.81 7.32
N HIS A 180 3.14 -6.63 7.74
CA HIS A 180 1.77 -6.17 7.42
C HIS A 180 1.61 -5.92 5.91
N GLY A 181 0.58 -6.50 5.30
CA GLY A 181 0.24 -6.28 3.88
C GLY A 181 1.16 -6.99 2.87
N SER A 182 2.05 -7.87 3.35
CA SER A 182 2.86 -8.74 2.49
C SER A 182 2.23 -10.13 2.42
N ASN A 183 2.38 -10.78 1.27
CA ASN A 183 1.97 -12.16 1.06
C ASN A 183 3.19 -13.03 0.73
N PHE A 184 3.00 -14.34 0.76
CA PHE A 184 4.02 -15.34 0.53
C PHE A 184 4.83 -15.11 -0.76
N THR A 185 4.18 -14.73 -1.85
CA THR A 185 4.85 -14.54 -3.15
C THR A 185 5.75 -13.31 -3.11
N ARG A 186 5.27 -12.18 -2.57
CA ARG A 186 6.04 -10.94 -2.47
C ARG A 186 7.20 -11.06 -1.48
N SER A 187 7.00 -11.70 -0.33
CA SER A 187 8.07 -11.90 0.66
C SER A 187 9.20 -12.77 0.15
N SER A 188 8.87 -13.76 -0.69
CA SER A 188 9.86 -14.70 -1.20
C SER A 188 10.87 -14.03 -2.12
N GLN A 189 10.46 -13.00 -2.86
CA GLN A 189 11.35 -12.22 -3.74
C GLN A 189 12.47 -11.49 -2.98
N TRP A 190 12.32 -11.27 -1.68
CA TRP A 190 13.28 -10.55 -0.86
C TRP A 190 14.29 -11.48 -0.18
N SER A 191 14.17 -12.79 -0.40
CA SER A 191 15.09 -13.79 0.14
C SER A 191 16.30 -13.97 -0.77
N GLU A 192 17.46 -13.49 -0.33
CA GLU A 192 18.73 -13.58 -1.06
C GLU A 192 19.35 -14.98 -0.92
N VAL A 193 18.93 -15.92 -1.77
CA VAL A 193 19.50 -17.28 -1.84
C VAL A 193 20.03 -17.56 -3.26
N PRO A 194 21.12 -16.89 -3.68
CA PRO A 194 21.62 -16.95 -5.06
C PRO A 194 22.00 -18.36 -5.52
N THR A 195 22.50 -19.23 -4.65
CA THR A 195 22.88 -20.60 -5.00
C THR A 195 21.66 -21.41 -5.41
N LEU A 196 20.56 -21.29 -4.67
CA LEU A 196 19.32 -22.01 -4.98
C LEU A 196 18.59 -21.37 -6.16
N GLY A 197 18.57 -20.03 -6.24
CA GLY A 197 18.04 -19.31 -7.39
C GLY A 197 18.75 -19.70 -8.70
N GLY A 198 20.08 -19.81 -8.69
CA GLY A 198 20.86 -20.31 -9.82
C GLY A 198 20.45 -21.72 -10.24
N LYS A 199 20.35 -22.66 -9.29
CA LYS A 199 19.89 -24.04 -9.56
C LYS A 199 18.48 -24.11 -10.15
N ILE A 200 17.58 -23.21 -9.75
CA ILE A 200 16.23 -23.11 -10.32
C ILE A 200 16.31 -22.60 -11.76
N LEU A 201 17.07 -21.54 -12.03
CA LEU A 201 17.24 -20.99 -13.38
C LEU A 201 17.86 -22.03 -14.34
N ASP A 202 18.92 -22.70 -13.92
CA ASP A 202 19.56 -23.77 -14.69
C ASP A 202 18.58 -24.94 -14.93
N GLY A 203 17.78 -25.29 -13.91
CA GLY A 203 16.76 -26.32 -13.99
C GLY A 203 15.61 -25.99 -14.95
N ILE A 204 15.17 -24.73 -14.99
CA ILE A 204 14.15 -24.24 -15.94
C ILE A 204 14.68 -24.42 -17.35
N GLU A 205 15.90 -23.95 -17.63
CA GLU A 205 16.49 -24.03 -18.97
C GLU A 205 16.74 -25.48 -19.41
N ALA A 206 17.24 -26.34 -18.52
CA ALA A 206 17.44 -27.75 -18.82
C ALA A 206 16.12 -28.49 -19.12
N THR A 207 15.07 -28.20 -18.34
CA THR A 207 13.75 -28.79 -18.55
C THR A 207 13.07 -28.23 -19.80
N ARG A 208 13.25 -26.94 -20.09
CA ARG A 208 12.76 -26.28 -21.30
C ARG A 208 13.26 -26.99 -22.56
N ARG A 209 14.57 -27.25 -22.66
CA ARG A 209 15.16 -27.96 -23.80
C ARG A 209 14.56 -29.35 -24.01
N GLN A 210 14.30 -30.06 -22.91
CA GLN A 210 13.74 -31.41 -22.92
C GLN A 210 12.23 -31.43 -23.25
N VAL A 211 11.45 -30.51 -22.72
CA VAL A 211 9.98 -30.52 -22.81
C VAL A 211 9.46 -29.84 -24.08
N LEU A 212 10.08 -28.73 -24.49
CA LEU A 212 9.69 -27.98 -25.69
C LEU A 212 10.33 -28.53 -26.98
N ASN A 213 11.07 -29.64 -26.89
CA ASN A 213 11.74 -30.31 -28.01
C ASN A 213 12.67 -29.38 -28.83
N GLU A 214 13.42 -28.50 -28.16
CA GLU A 214 14.39 -27.60 -28.83
C GLU A 214 15.66 -28.36 -29.30
N GLU A 215 15.79 -29.65 -28.95
CA GLU A 215 16.86 -30.52 -29.43
C GLU A 215 16.58 -31.07 -30.85
N ILE A 216 17.54 -30.83 -31.75
CA ILE A 216 17.49 -31.07 -33.20
C ILE A 216 17.25 -32.56 -33.58
N TRP A 217 17.32 -33.50 -32.63
CA TRP A 217 17.30 -34.95 -32.87
C TRP A 217 16.19 -35.72 -32.14
N ALA A 218 15.18 -35.04 -31.58
CA ALA A 218 14.06 -35.72 -30.92
C ALA A 218 13.14 -36.41 -31.95
N GLU A 219 13.36 -37.71 -32.17
CA GLU A 219 12.44 -38.56 -32.93
C GLU A 219 11.04 -38.58 -32.27
N GLY A 220 9.97 -38.58 -33.08
CA GLY A 220 8.59 -38.29 -32.65
C GLY A 220 7.95 -39.22 -31.61
N THR A 221 8.62 -40.28 -31.18
CA THR A 221 8.18 -41.18 -30.10
C THR A 221 8.49 -40.67 -28.70
N ASN A 222 9.41 -39.71 -28.53
CA ASN A 222 9.82 -39.16 -27.23
C ASN A 222 9.27 -37.74 -26.93
N ALA A 223 8.37 -37.21 -27.75
CA ALA A 223 7.82 -35.86 -27.56
C ALA A 223 6.89 -35.79 -26.33
N TRP A 224 6.94 -34.68 -25.58
CA TRP A 224 5.99 -34.40 -24.50
C TRP A 224 4.64 -33.93 -25.03
N SER A 225 3.55 -34.21 -24.29
CA SER A 225 2.21 -33.79 -24.70
C SER A 225 2.06 -32.26 -24.69
N ASN A 226 1.07 -31.73 -25.40
CA ASN A 226 0.80 -30.29 -25.36
C ASN A 226 0.43 -29.83 -23.93
N GLU A 227 -0.35 -30.62 -23.20
CA GLU A 227 -0.71 -30.35 -21.80
C GLU A 227 0.53 -30.28 -20.89
N ASP A 228 1.49 -31.20 -21.04
CA ASP A 228 2.75 -31.18 -20.27
C ASP A 228 3.59 -29.94 -20.59
N GLN A 229 3.62 -29.51 -21.85
CA GLN A 229 4.32 -28.30 -22.27
C GLN A 229 3.69 -27.05 -21.66
N VAL A 230 2.36 -26.94 -21.68
CA VAL A 230 1.62 -25.84 -21.03
C VAL A 230 1.87 -25.85 -19.52
N LEU A 231 1.78 -27.03 -18.88
CA LEU A 231 2.05 -27.19 -17.45
C LEU A 231 3.46 -26.72 -17.08
N PHE A 232 4.48 -27.12 -17.84
CA PHE A 232 5.85 -26.66 -17.63
C PHE A 232 5.98 -25.14 -17.79
N LEU A 233 5.39 -24.54 -18.83
CA LEU A 233 5.47 -23.10 -19.06
C LEU A 233 4.85 -22.30 -17.90
N VAL A 234 3.74 -22.78 -17.35
CA VAL A 234 3.08 -22.16 -16.18
C VAL A 234 3.88 -22.36 -14.89
N GLU A 235 4.48 -23.53 -14.69
CA GLU A 235 5.43 -23.76 -13.59
C GLU A 235 6.63 -22.80 -13.68
N ALA A 236 7.24 -22.70 -14.86
CA ALA A 236 8.36 -21.80 -15.11
C ALA A 236 7.99 -20.34 -14.87
N ALA A 237 6.80 -19.90 -15.31
CA ALA A 237 6.29 -18.56 -15.00
C ALA A 237 6.21 -18.32 -13.49
N ASN A 238 5.64 -19.26 -12.72
CA ASN A 238 5.57 -19.15 -11.26
C ASN A 238 6.95 -19.14 -10.59
N TYR A 239 7.92 -19.91 -11.08
CA TYR A 239 9.29 -19.87 -10.57
C TYR A 239 9.98 -18.54 -10.88
N TYR A 240 9.77 -17.95 -12.07
CA TYR A 240 10.27 -16.60 -12.36
C TYR A 240 9.61 -15.53 -11.49
N ILE A 241 8.30 -15.64 -11.20
CA ILE A 241 7.62 -14.75 -10.23
C ILE A 241 8.26 -14.87 -8.85
N LEU A 242 8.53 -16.10 -8.38
CA LEU A 242 9.16 -16.39 -7.09
C LEU A 242 10.56 -15.76 -6.98
N LEU A 243 11.33 -15.77 -8.08
CA LEU A 243 12.67 -15.20 -8.17
C LEU A 243 12.70 -13.70 -8.52
N GLY A 244 11.54 -13.04 -8.61
CA GLY A 244 11.45 -11.61 -8.91
C GLY A 244 11.79 -11.22 -10.36
N ARG A 245 11.64 -12.14 -11.33
CA ARG A 245 11.96 -11.94 -12.75
C ARG A 245 10.69 -11.72 -13.59
N ASN A 246 10.14 -10.50 -13.57
CA ASN A 246 8.87 -10.16 -14.23
C ASN A 246 8.86 -10.43 -15.75
N ASP A 247 9.87 -9.96 -16.47
CA ASP A 247 9.88 -10.04 -17.95
C ASP A 247 9.82 -11.50 -18.44
N LEU A 248 10.66 -12.36 -17.85
CA LEU A 248 10.70 -13.79 -18.17
C LEU A 248 9.42 -14.52 -17.76
N ALA A 249 8.81 -14.15 -16.62
CA ALA A 249 7.53 -14.70 -16.19
C ALA A 249 6.42 -14.41 -17.21
N LYS A 250 6.35 -13.15 -17.69
CA LYS A 250 5.37 -12.70 -18.67
C LYS A 250 5.55 -13.42 -20.02
N ASP A 251 6.79 -13.62 -20.46
CA ASP A 251 7.09 -14.34 -21.69
C ASP A 251 6.63 -15.81 -21.61
N MET A 252 6.96 -16.50 -20.51
CA MET A 252 6.54 -17.89 -20.30
C MET A 252 5.01 -18.02 -20.24
N LEU A 253 4.33 -17.10 -19.56
CA LEU A 253 2.88 -17.11 -19.43
C LEU A 253 2.17 -16.81 -20.77
N SER A 254 2.73 -15.90 -21.57
CA SER A 254 2.24 -15.60 -22.92
C SER A 254 2.39 -16.83 -23.84
N ASN A 255 3.53 -17.53 -23.74
CA ASN A 255 3.74 -18.78 -24.46
C ASN A 255 2.78 -19.88 -24.00
N ALA A 256 2.49 -19.99 -22.68
CA ALA A 256 1.53 -20.95 -22.15
C ALA A 256 0.11 -20.70 -22.69
N ALA A 257 -0.33 -19.44 -22.72
CA ALA A 257 -1.63 -19.05 -23.27
C ALA A 257 -1.71 -19.34 -24.77
N ALA A 258 -0.64 -19.06 -25.52
CA ALA A 258 -0.58 -19.38 -26.95
C ALA A 258 -0.61 -20.90 -27.23
N GLN A 259 0.11 -21.70 -26.42
CA GLN A 259 0.22 -23.15 -26.60
C GLN A 259 -1.06 -23.89 -26.21
N SER A 260 -1.75 -23.44 -25.16
CA SER A 260 -3.09 -23.92 -24.77
C SER A 260 -4.19 -23.46 -25.73
N GLY A 261 -3.97 -22.34 -26.42
CA GLY A 261 -4.99 -21.67 -27.24
C GLY A 261 -6.02 -20.92 -26.39
N LEU A 262 -5.67 -20.53 -25.16
CA LEU A 262 -6.48 -19.68 -24.31
C LEU A 262 -6.54 -18.26 -24.88
N GLU A 263 -7.74 -17.80 -25.18
CA GLU A 263 -7.99 -16.39 -25.47
C GLU A 263 -8.56 -15.72 -24.23
N TYR A 264 -7.92 -14.66 -23.74
CA TYR A 264 -8.44 -13.89 -22.62
C TYR A 264 -8.10 -12.40 -22.74
N ALA A 265 -8.96 -11.55 -22.19
CA ALA A 265 -8.75 -10.11 -22.13
C ALA A 265 -9.42 -9.48 -20.91
N LEU A 266 -8.74 -8.50 -20.31
CA LEU A 266 -9.33 -7.62 -19.31
C LEU A 266 -10.11 -6.51 -20.03
N SER A 267 -11.43 -6.48 -19.85
CA SER A 267 -12.35 -5.53 -20.48
C SER A 267 -13.19 -4.78 -19.45
N GLY A 268 -13.97 -3.79 -19.90
CA GLY A 268 -14.96 -3.08 -19.11
C GLY A 268 -16.38 -3.41 -19.58
N ALA A 269 -17.28 -3.71 -18.65
CA ALA A 269 -18.70 -3.92 -18.92
C ALA A 269 -19.56 -3.09 -17.96
N LEU A 270 -20.71 -2.60 -18.43
CA LEU A 270 -21.64 -1.85 -17.58
C LEU A 270 -22.28 -2.78 -16.56
N GLY A 271 -22.11 -2.45 -15.28
CA GLY A 271 -22.66 -3.22 -14.17
C GLY A 271 -22.93 -2.40 -12.93
N LYS A 272 -23.64 -3.03 -12.00
CA LYS A 272 -23.99 -2.47 -10.68
C LYS A 272 -23.30 -3.26 -9.59
N ARG A 273 -22.76 -2.56 -8.59
CA ARG A 273 -22.12 -3.17 -7.41
C ARG A 273 -22.96 -3.05 -6.14
N THR A 274 -23.99 -2.22 -6.16
CA THR A 274 -24.81 -1.94 -4.97
C THR A 274 -26.29 -2.14 -5.27
N LYS A 275 -27.03 -2.60 -4.26
CA LYS A 275 -28.47 -2.91 -4.36
C LYS A 275 -29.32 -1.68 -4.74
N PHE A 276 -28.87 -0.48 -4.35
CA PHE A 276 -29.60 0.77 -4.55
C PHE A 276 -29.07 1.61 -5.73
N GLN A 277 -28.15 1.08 -6.54
CA GLN A 277 -27.58 1.79 -7.68
C GLN A 277 -28.57 1.86 -8.86
N GLU A 278 -28.97 3.07 -9.24
CA GLU A 278 -29.85 3.29 -10.39
C GLU A 278 -29.10 3.16 -11.72
N LYS A 279 -27.98 3.88 -11.87
CA LYS A 279 -27.19 3.93 -13.11
C LYS A 279 -26.05 2.92 -13.10
N SER A 280 -25.93 2.12 -14.15
CA SER A 280 -24.80 1.22 -14.32
C SER A 280 -23.52 1.98 -14.65
N THR A 281 -22.41 1.45 -14.16
CA THR A 281 -21.07 2.04 -14.29
C THR A 281 -20.13 1.02 -14.89
N SER A 282 -19.08 1.46 -15.57
CA SER A 282 -18.09 0.53 -16.13
C SER A 282 -17.37 -0.22 -15.00
N GLN A 283 -17.41 -1.55 -15.06
CA GLN A 283 -16.77 -2.48 -14.15
C GLN A 283 -15.79 -3.36 -14.92
N LEU A 284 -14.65 -3.69 -14.31
CA LEU A 284 -13.66 -4.57 -14.93
C LEU A 284 -14.13 -6.03 -14.91
N VAL A 285 -13.99 -6.70 -16.04
CA VAL A 285 -14.30 -8.13 -16.20
C VAL A 285 -13.21 -8.80 -17.04
N VAL A 286 -12.88 -10.04 -16.71
CA VAL A 286 -12.03 -10.88 -17.56
C VAL A 286 -12.95 -11.75 -18.42
N LEU A 287 -12.85 -11.55 -19.74
CA LEU A 287 -13.47 -12.44 -20.72
C LEU A 287 -12.44 -13.48 -21.12
N ALA A 288 -12.77 -14.76 -20.99
CA ALA A 288 -11.85 -15.85 -21.27
C ALA A 288 -12.55 -17.05 -21.91
N LYS A 289 -11.87 -17.68 -22.88
CA LYS A 289 -12.35 -18.85 -23.61
C LYS A 289 -11.19 -19.81 -23.93
N SER A 290 -11.33 -21.06 -23.51
CA SER A 290 -10.46 -22.17 -23.90
C SER A 290 -10.71 -22.60 -25.35
N LYS A 291 -9.66 -23.12 -26.02
CA LYS A 291 -9.73 -23.64 -27.39
C LYS A 291 -10.76 -24.78 -27.53
N ASP A 292 -10.67 -25.76 -26.63
CA ASP A 292 -11.61 -26.87 -26.53
C ASP A 292 -12.54 -26.59 -25.34
N ALA A 293 -13.61 -25.82 -25.60
CA ALA A 293 -14.63 -25.57 -24.60
C ALA A 293 -15.24 -26.92 -24.18
N THR A 294 -14.96 -27.35 -22.95
CA THR A 294 -15.54 -28.58 -22.41
C THR A 294 -17.05 -28.40 -22.31
N SER A 295 -17.82 -29.35 -22.85
CA SER A 295 -19.27 -29.37 -22.68
C SER A 295 -19.60 -29.35 -21.19
N THR A 296 -20.69 -28.68 -20.82
CA THR A 296 -21.18 -28.38 -19.46
C THR A 296 -21.41 -29.58 -18.52
N ASP A 297 -21.09 -30.80 -18.94
CA ASP A 297 -21.33 -32.08 -18.27
C ASP A 297 -20.17 -32.54 -17.37
N VAL A 298 -19.27 -31.64 -16.95
CA VAL A 298 -18.28 -31.97 -15.91
C VAL A 298 -18.98 -32.01 -14.55
N ASP A 299 -18.87 -33.16 -13.86
CA ASP A 299 -19.32 -33.31 -12.47
C ASP A 299 -18.56 -32.34 -11.57
N GLU A 300 -19.29 -31.64 -10.69
CA GLU A 300 -18.69 -30.66 -9.80
C GLU A 300 -17.80 -31.35 -8.76
N ALA A 301 -16.49 -31.07 -8.80
CA ALA A 301 -15.55 -31.62 -7.84
C ALA A 301 -15.72 -31.01 -6.45
N ALA A 302 -15.34 -31.75 -5.41
CA ALA A 302 -15.30 -31.24 -4.03
C ALA A 302 -14.51 -29.92 -3.97
N LYS A 303 -15.06 -28.91 -3.29
CA LYS A 303 -14.50 -27.56 -3.20
C LYS A 303 -14.69 -26.99 -1.79
N PRO A 304 -13.78 -26.12 -1.32
CA PRO A 304 -13.98 -25.35 -0.10
C PRO A 304 -15.20 -24.42 -0.22
N GLU A 305 -15.79 -24.07 0.93
CA GLU A 305 -16.90 -23.13 1.00
C GLU A 305 -16.46 -21.70 0.58
N ALA A 306 -17.19 -21.11 -0.36
CA ALA A 306 -17.06 -19.72 -0.74
C ALA A 306 -18.06 -18.88 0.07
N LEU A 307 -17.55 -18.08 1.00
CA LEU A 307 -18.39 -17.27 1.89
C LEU A 307 -19.09 -16.13 1.13
N GLN A 308 -20.35 -15.89 1.51
CA GLN A 308 -21.13 -14.74 1.03
C GLN A 308 -20.66 -13.45 1.72
N LEU A 309 -20.80 -12.33 1.01
CA LEU A 309 -20.48 -10.99 1.49
C LEU A 309 -21.45 -10.50 2.55
N ASN A 310 -22.74 -10.87 2.45
CA ASN A 310 -23.80 -10.54 3.39
C ASN A 310 -23.86 -9.04 3.74
N ASN A 311 -23.56 -8.17 2.77
CA ASN A 311 -23.57 -6.73 2.99
C ASN A 311 -24.94 -6.12 2.64
N ASP A 312 -25.42 -5.21 3.47
CA ASP A 312 -26.72 -4.56 3.28
C ASP A 312 -26.77 -3.64 2.04
N THR A 313 -25.61 -3.17 1.57
CA THR A 313 -25.50 -2.21 0.47
C THR A 313 -24.92 -2.81 -0.80
N LEU A 314 -23.89 -3.65 -0.69
CA LEU A 314 -23.21 -4.27 -1.83
C LEU A 314 -23.97 -5.51 -2.33
N LEU A 315 -23.87 -5.78 -3.62
CA LEU A 315 -24.27 -7.04 -4.21
C LEU A 315 -23.19 -8.10 -3.96
N GLU A 316 -23.59 -9.37 -3.91
CA GLU A 316 -22.68 -10.52 -3.78
C GLU A 316 -21.73 -10.61 -4.98
N GLU A 317 -22.30 -10.44 -6.16
CA GLU A 317 -21.65 -10.42 -7.46
C GLU A 317 -22.08 -9.17 -8.23
N ILE A 318 -21.24 -8.72 -9.16
CA ILE A 318 -21.56 -7.58 -10.01
C ILE A 318 -22.67 -8.01 -10.96
N SER A 319 -23.83 -7.33 -10.92
CA SER A 319 -24.89 -7.59 -11.89
C SER A 319 -24.60 -6.78 -13.16
N PHE A 320 -24.24 -7.46 -14.25
CA PHE A 320 -24.02 -6.84 -15.54
C PHE A 320 -25.33 -6.63 -16.31
N GLU A 321 -25.38 -5.62 -17.19
CA GLU A 321 -26.55 -5.38 -18.03
C GLU A 321 -26.62 -6.40 -19.17
N LYS A 322 -27.81 -7.01 -19.34
CA LYS A 322 -28.07 -8.06 -20.34
C LYS A 322 -28.21 -7.54 -21.77
N GLU A 323 -28.34 -6.23 -21.94
CA GLU A 323 -28.55 -5.57 -23.23
C GLU A 323 -27.52 -4.45 -23.37
N ALA A 324 -26.48 -4.69 -24.16
CA ALA A 324 -25.78 -3.58 -24.79
C ALA A 324 -26.69 -3.06 -25.90
N ASP A 325 -27.30 -1.88 -25.71
CA ASP A 325 -27.71 -1.07 -26.85
C ASP A 325 -26.50 -1.01 -27.79
N GLN A 326 -26.65 -1.50 -29.01
CA GLN A 326 -25.56 -1.69 -29.98
C GLN A 326 -24.77 -0.40 -30.28
N ASP A 327 -25.30 0.76 -29.89
CA ASP A 327 -24.68 2.08 -30.04
C ASP A 327 -23.82 2.53 -28.82
N SER A 328 -23.84 1.80 -27.71
CA SER A 328 -23.10 2.14 -26.48
C SER A 328 -21.88 1.24 -26.21
N ALA A 329 -21.65 0.24 -27.08
CA ALA A 329 -20.35 -0.40 -27.24
C ALA A 329 -19.36 0.61 -27.84
N ALA A 330 -18.87 1.54 -27.01
CA ALA A 330 -17.76 2.41 -27.37
C ALA A 330 -16.59 1.51 -27.79
N LYS A 331 -16.42 1.35 -29.11
CA LYS A 331 -15.30 0.75 -29.84
C LYS A 331 -14.27 0.05 -28.96
N ILE A 332 -14.46 -1.25 -28.72
CA ILE A 332 -13.38 -2.10 -28.23
C ILE A 332 -12.60 -2.58 -29.45
N ASP A 333 -11.79 -1.71 -30.06
CA ASP A 333 -10.95 -2.00 -31.23
C ASP A 333 -9.85 -3.06 -30.95
N SER A 334 -9.81 -3.66 -29.74
CA SER A 334 -8.76 -4.58 -29.28
C SER A 334 -9.22 -5.98 -28.87
N LEU A 335 -10.52 -6.31 -28.92
CA LEU A 335 -11.01 -7.65 -28.57
C LEU A 335 -11.15 -8.55 -29.82
N SER A 336 -10.82 -9.83 -29.69
CA SER A 336 -11.12 -10.82 -30.73
C SER A 336 -12.63 -11.02 -30.87
N ALA A 337 -13.08 -11.36 -32.08
CA ALA A 337 -14.52 -11.57 -32.36
C ALA A 337 -15.14 -12.67 -31.48
N SER A 338 -14.34 -13.68 -31.11
CA SER A 338 -14.69 -14.76 -30.17
C SER A 338 -14.97 -14.25 -28.76
N LEU A 339 -14.18 -13.30 -28.25
CA LEU A 339 -14.35 -12.73 -26.92
C LEU A 339 -15.45 -11.66 -26.87
N ALA A 340 -15.58 -10.86 -27.94
CA ALA A 340 -16.61 -9.82 -28.03
C ALA A 340 -18.05 -10.38 -28.02
N ALA A 341 -18.22 -11.66 -28.37
CA ALA A 341 -19.52 -12.34 -28.35
C ALA A 341 -19.90 -12.93 -26.97
N LEU A 342 -18.99 -12.94 -25.99
CA LEU A 342 -19.24 -13.51 -24.67
C LEU A 342 -20.01 -12.53 -23.78
N SER A 343 -20.99 -13.05 -23.04
CA SER A 343 -21.62 -12.31 -21.95
C SER A 343 -20.72 -12.37 -20.71
N PRO A 344 -20.54 -11.25 -19.96
CA PRO A 344 -19.83 -11.25 -18.68
C PRO A 344 -20.36 -12.29 -17.68
N ASP A 345 -21.68 -12.48 -17.62
CA ASP A 345 -22.38 -13.34 -16.65
C ASP A 345 -22.43 -14.83 -17.05
N ASP A 346 -22.23 -15.14 -18.33
CA ASP A 346 -22.44 -16.49 -18.89
C ASP A 346 -21.30 -16.82 -19.85
N GLN A 347 -20.17 -17.24 -19.27
CA GLN A 347 -18.95 -17.60 -20.00
C GLN A 347 -18.74 -19.13 -19.98
N PRO A 348 -18.12 -19.71 -21.03
CA PRO A 348 -17.88 -21.15 -21.10
C PRO A 348 -16.87 -21.63 -20.04
N GLN A 349 -17.01 -22.89 -19.62
CA GLN A 349 -16.09 -23.53 -18.69
C GLN A 349 -14.66 -23.55 -19.24
N LEU A 350 -13.69 -23.13 -18.42
CA LEU A 350 -12.27 -23.18 -18.76
C LEU A 350 -11.64 -24.52 -18.41
N SER A 351 -10.59 -24.88 -19.15
CA SER A 351 -9.72 -26.00 -18.78
C SER A 351 -8.95 -25.70 -17.48
N PRO A 352 -8.57 -26.72 -16.68
CA PRO A 352 -7.81 -26.50 -15.45
C PRO A 352 -6.52 -25.71 -15.66
N LEU A 353 -5.76 -26.01 -16.72
CA LEU A 353 -4.52 -25.28 -17.03
C LEU A 353 -4.79 -23.81 -17.39
N ASP A 354 -5.87 -23.53 -18.10
CA ASP A 354 -6.27 -22.16 -18.43
C ASP A 354 -6.71 -21.36 -17.21
N GLN A 355 -7.40 -22.00 -16.26
CA GLN A 355 -7.70 -21.40 -14.96
C GLN A 355 -6.41 -21.05 -14.20
N ILE A 356 -5.40 -21.93 -14.22
CA ILE A 356 -4.09 -21.67 -13.59
C ILE A 356 -3.35 -20.52 -14.31
N ILE A 357 -3.44 -20.42 -15.65
CA ILE A 357 -2.87 -19.29 -16.41
C ILE A 357 -3.47 -17.97 -15.92
N LEU A 358 -4.80 -17.88 -15.76
CA LEU A 358 -5.46 -16.68 -15.25
C LEU A 358 -5.05 -16.34 -13.80
N LEU A 359 -4.94 -17.35 -12.92
CA LEU A 359 -4.48 -17.16 -11.55
C LEU A 359 -3.00 -16.76 -11.47
N THR A 360 -2.18 -17.24 -12.40
CA THR A 360 -0.75 -16.87 -12.51
C THR A 360 -0.61 -15.42 -13.00
N GLU A 361 -1.45 -14.99 -13.94
CA GLU A 361 -1.54 -13.58 -14.38
C GLU A 361 -1.94 -12.67 -13.20
N ALA A 362 -2.91 -13.08 -12.38
CA ALA A 362 -3.29 -12.38 -11.16
C ALA A 362 -2.14 -12.29 -10.15
N THR A 363 -1.44 -13.42 -9.92
CA THR A 363 -0.29 -13.51 -9.01
C THR A 363 0.88 -12.64 -9.48
N MET A 364 1.16 -12.61 -10.78
CA MET A 364 2.21 -11.78 -11.38
C MET A 364 1.90 -10.29 -11.19
N LYS A 365 0.67 -9.87 -11.46
CA LYS A 365 0.23 -8.48 -11.24
C LYS A 365 0.33 -8.09 -9.77
N ASP A 366 -0.09 -8.95 -8.84
CA ASP A 366 0.02 -8.68 -7.41
C ASP A 366 1.48 -8.62 -6.91
N ALA A 367 2.35 -9.47 -7.44
CA ALA A 367 3.75 -9.53 -7.04
C ALA A 367 4.58 -8.32 -7.53
N PHE A 368 4.34 -7.84 -8.75
CA PHE A 368 5.18 -6.82 -9.40
C PHE A 368 4.53 -5.43 -9.53
N SER A 369 3.23 -5.29 -9.26
CA SER A 369 2.58 -3.97 -9.27
C SER A 369 2.65 -3.33 -7.87
N PRO A 370 2.73 -1.99 -7.79
CA PRO A 370 2.53 -1.29 -6.53
C PRO A 370 1.18 -1.66 -5.89
N VAL A 371 1.17 -1.77 -4.57
CA VAL A 371 -0.07 -1.95 -3.81
C VAL A 371 -0.85 -0.64 -3.89
N ASP A 372 -1.95 -0.66 -4.63
CA ASP A 372 -2.93 0.42 -4.71
C ASP A 372 -4.32 -0.18 -4.98
N THR A 373 -5.35 0.59 -4.68
CA THR A 373 -6.75 0.34 -4.96
C THR A 373 -7.03 0.03 -6.43
N LEU A 374 -6.36 0.69 -7.38
CA LEU A 374 -6.57 0.46 -8.81
C LEU A 374 -5.96 -0.87 -9.27
N THR A 375 -4.77 -1.22 -8.77
CA THR A 375 -4.14 -2.52 -9.09
C THR A 375 -4.97 -3.65 -8.50
N SER A 376 -5.49 -3.46 -7.28
CA SER A 376 -6.43 -4.37 -6.63
C SER A 376 -7.70 -4.63 -7.46
N GLU A 377 -8.35 -3.60 -8.02
CA GLU A 377 -9.51 -3.78 -8.93
C GLU A 377 -9.15 -4.50 -10.23
N LYS A 378 -7.90 -4.41 -10.71
CA LYS A 378 -7.47 -5.09 -11.92
C LYS A 378 -7.17 -6.57 -11.70
N ILE A 379 -6.75 -6.95 -10.49
CA ILE A 379 -6.39 -8.33 -10.14
C ILE A 379 -7.65 -9.15 -9.82
N LEU A 380 -8.61 -8.57 -9.09
CA LEU A 380 -9.81 -9.26 -8.63
C LEU A 380 -10.60 -10.00 -9.73
N PRO A 381 -10.83 -9.43 -10.94
CA PRO A 381 -11.60 -10.08 -12.01
C PRO A 381 -11.05 -11.44 -12.46
N TYR A 382 -9.73 -11.67 -12.36
CA TYR A 382 -9.12 -12.95 -12.71
C TYR A 382 -9.55 -14.06 -11.75
N ALA A 383 -9.55 -13.78 -10.44
CA ALA A 383 -10.01 -14.73 -9.43
C ALA A 383 -11.52 -14.96 -9.53
N VAL A 384 -12.31 -13.89 -9.71
CA VAL A 384 -13.77 -13.98 -9.87
C VAL A 384 -14.14 -14.83 -11.09
N ARG A 385 -13.42 -14.67 -12.21
CA ARG A 385 -13.65 -15.48 -13.42
C ARG A 385 -13.47 -16.98 -13.18
N VAL A 386 -12.47 -17.37 -12.38
CA VAL A 386 -12.22 -18.78 -12.03
C VAL A 386 -13.24 -19.29 -11.01
N LEU A 387 -13.69 -18.46 -10.07
CA LEU A 387 -14.70 -18.83 -9.07
C LEU A 387 -16.12 -18.96 -9.64
N ALA A 388 -16.41 -18.29 -10.77
CA ALA A 388 -17.67 -18.41 -11.50
C ALA A 388 -17.81 -19.72 -12.28
N ASP A 389 -16.69 -20.37 -12.62
CA ASP A 389 -16.69 -21.70 -13.24
C ASP A 389 -17.07 -22.80 -12.24
N LYS A 390 -17.51 -23.95 -12.75
CA LYS A 390 -17.62 -25.17 -11.94
C LYS A 390 -16.22 -25.56 -11.42
N SER A 391 -16.18 -26.04 -10.17
CA SER A 391 -14.93 -26.53 -9.58
C SER A 391 -14.43 -27.77 -10.33
N THR A 392 -13.28 -27.63 -11.00
CA THR A 392 -12.58 -28.72 -11.71
C THR A 392 -11.55 -29.41 -10.82
N ASN A 393 -10.86 -28.64 -9.97
CA ASN A 393 -9.84 -29.12 -9.06
C ASN A 393 -9.84 -28.30 -7.77
N TRP A 394 -9.75 -28.99 -6.64
CA TRP A 394 -9.79 -28.41 -5.30
C TRP A 394 -8.70 -27.35 -5.06
N GLN A 395 -7.47 -27.59 -5.51
CA GLN A 395 -6.34 -26.69 -5.28
C GLN A 395 -6.45 -25.42 -6.11
N ILE A 396 -6.95 -25.52 -7.35
CA ILE A 396 -7.21 -24.37 -8.23
C ILE A 396 -8.27 -23.45 -7.60
N TYR A 397 -9.37 -24.04 -7.14
CA TYR A 397 -10.45 -23.29 -6.49
C TYR A 397 -9.96 -22.62 -5.20
N THR A 398 -9.17 -23.33 -4.39
CA THR A 398 -8.56 -22.81 -3.16
C THR A 398 -7.64 -21.62 -3.47
N GLN A 399 -6.80 -21.71 -4.50
CA GLN A 399 -5.94 -20.59 -4.92
C GLN A 399 -6.77 -19.38 -5.37
N ALA A 400 -7.87 -19.58 -6.10
CA ALA A 400 -8.76 -18.49 -6.50
C ALA A 400 -9.40 -17.78 -5.29
N LEU A 401 -9.84 -18.54 -4.27
CA LEU A 401 -10.32 -17.98 -3.00
C LEU A 401 -9.23 -17.19 -2.27
N LEU A 402 -7.98 -17.69 -2.24
CA LEU A 402 -6.86 -16.97 -1.63
C LEU A 402 -6.57 -15.64 -2.33
N VAL A 403 -6.52 -15.63 -3.67
CA VAL A 403 -6.31 -14.40 -4.45
C VAL A 403 -7.43 -13.39 -4.16
N ARG A 404 -8.71 -13.82 -4.19
CA ARG A 404 -9.84 -12.94 -3.85
C ARG A 404 -9.73 -12.37 -2.44
N SER A 405 -9.46 -13.24 -1.46
CA SER A 405 -9.37 -12.85 -0.04
C SER A 405 -8.27 -11.81 0.18
N ARG A 406 -7.08 -12.01 -0.40
CA ARG A 406 -5.95 -11.06 -0.31
C ARG A 406 -6.32 -9.66 -0.81
N ILE A 407 -7.07 -9.58 -1.91
CA ILE A 407 -7.49 -8.29 -2.46
C ILE A 407 -8.59 -7.63 -1.61
N GLU A 408 -9.53 -8.42 -1.09
CA GLU A 408 -10.68 -7.91 -0.33
C GLU A 408 -10.34 -7.42 1.08
N VAL A 409 -9.30 -7.97 1.71
CA VAL A 409 -8.80 -7.55 3.04
C VAL A 409 -8.36 -6.08 3.05
N HIS A 410 -8.04 -5.49 1.90
CA HIS A 410 -7.62 -4.09 1.83
C HIS A 410 -8.78 -3.08 1.68
N ARG A 411 -10.04 -3.54 1.71
CA ARG A 411 -11.22 -2.70 1.47
C ARG A 411 -12.21 -2.80 2.62
N SER A 412 -12.57 -1.66 3.21
CA SER A 412 -13.44 -1.59 4.40
C SER A 412 -14.75 -2.38 4.27
N ARG A 413 -15.43 -2.35 3.12
CA ARG A 413 -16.72 -3.03 2.92
C ARG A 413 -16.62 -4.52 2.59
N THR A 414 -15.46 -5.02 2.21
CA THR A 414 -15.21 -6.45 1.91
C THR A 414 -14.22 -7.08 2.89
N LEU A 415 -13.71 -6.30 3.84
CA LEU A 415 -12.73 -6.68 4.85
C LEU A 415 -13.17 -7.95 5.60
N GLU A 416 -14.40 -7.94 6.10
CA GLU A 416 -14.96 -9.04 6.89
C GLU A 416 -15.01 -10.34 6.07
N ARG A 417 -15.57 -10.31 4.85
CA ARG A 417 -15.56 -11.47 3.95
C ARG A 417 -14.13 -11.92 3.65
N GLY A 418 -13.23 -10.99 3.32
CA GLY A 418 -11.85 -11.30 2.98
C GLY A 418 -11.11 -12.04 4.10
N VAL A 419 -11.22 -11.54 5.35
CA VAL A 419 -10.57 -12.17 6.51
C VAL A 419 -11.23 -13.50 6.87
N LEU A 420 -12.56 -13.58 6.88
CA LEU A 420 -13.27 -14.81 7.20
C LEU A 420 -13.05 -15.89 6.14
N GLN A 421 -12.96 -15.53 4.87
CA GLN A 421 -12.66 -16.47 3.79
C GLN A 421 -11.23 -16.98 3.90
N LEU A 422 -10.27 -16.09 4.22
CA LEU A 422 -8.89 -16.49 4.48
C LEU A 422 -8.82 -17.44 5.68
N GLN A 423 -9.60 -17.18 6.73
CA GLN A 423 -9.73 -18.09 7.87
C GLN A 423 -10.31 -19.44 7.46
N ALA A 424 -11.40 -19.48 6.71
CA ALA A 424 -12.02 -20.72 6.25
C ALA A 424 -11.02 -21.58 5.45
N VAL A 425 -10.25 -20.96 4.55
CA VAL A 425 -9.22 -21.65 3.77
C VAL A 425 -8.08 -22.14 4.66
N ALA A 426 -7.59 -21.32 5.60
CA ALA A 426 -6.54 -21.71 6.52
C ALA A 426 -6.98 -22.85 7.44
N ASP A 427 -8.16 -22.76 8.04
CA ASP A 427 -8.71 -23.78 8.93
C ASP A 427 -8.94 -25.09 8.21
N GLN A 428 -9.40 -25.05 6.95
CA GLN A 428 -9.51 -26.24 6.11
C GLN A 428 -8.15 -26.91 5.93
N VAL A 429 -7.13 -26.16 5.50
CA VAL A 429 -5.77 -26.69 5.29
C VAL A 429 -5.17 -27.19 6.62
N ILE A 430 -5.43 -26.51 7.73
CA ILE A 430 -4.93 -26.91 9.06
C ILE A 430 -5.64 -28.17 9.53
N ALA A 431 -6.97 -28.22 9.48
CA ALA A 431 -7.74 -29.41 9.84
C ALA A 431 -7.27 -30.61 9.01
N ASP A 432 -7.16 -30.42 7.69
CA ASP A 432 -6.69 -31.42 6.75
C ASP A 432 -5.18 -31.73 6.89
N THR A 433 -4.37 -31.00 7.66
CA THR A 433 -2.95 -31.32 7.90
C THR A 433 -2.63 -31.76 9.33
N THR A 434 -3.54 -31.55 10.28
CA THR A 434 -3.30 -31.80 11.71
C THR A 434 -4.26 -32.77 12.37
N SER A 435 -5.53 -32.83 11.96
CA SER A 435 -6.58 -33.58 12.66
C SER A 435 -7.19 -34.65 11.76
N GLN A 436 -7.19 -35.92 12.19
CA GLN A 436 -7.92 -36.95 11.46
C GLN A 436 -9.43 -36.73 11.63
N ALA A 437 -10.16 -36.72 10.51
CA ALA A 437 -11.61 -36.76 10.55
C ALA A 437 -12.04 -38.04 11.28
N ALA A 438 -12.54 -37.90 12.51
CA ALA A 438 -13.20 -39.00 13.20
C ALA A 438 -14.42 -39.38 12.35
N SER A 439 -14.47 -40.62 11.87
CA SER A 439 -15.63 -41.21 11.23
C SER A 439 -16.79 -41.31 12.23
N GLN A 440 -17.44 -40.19 12.52
CA GLN A 440 -18.70 -40.19 13.25
C GLN A 440 -19.81 -40.51 12.26
N THR A 441 -20.17 -41.78 12.22
CA THR A 441 -21.47 -42.21 11.71
C THR A 441 -22.52 -41.66 12.69
N GLN A 442 -23.09 -40.49 12.40
CA GLN A 442 -24.32 -40.04 13.07
C GLN A 442 -25.53 -40.20 12.13
N PRO A 443 -26.70 -40.62 12.64
CA PRO A 443 -27.93 -40.67 11.86
C PRO A 443 -28.41 -39.24 11.51
N PRO A 444 -29.27 -39.08 10.50
CA PRO A 444 -29.71 -37.77 10.07
C PRO A 444 -30.81 -37.26 11.02
N GLU A 445 -30.55 -36.25 11.83
CA GLU A 445 -31.62 -35.51 12.51
C GLU A 445 -31.41 -33.98 12.49
N SER A 446 -32.57 -33.34 12.59
CA SER A 446 -32.98 -31.99 12.23
C SER A 446 -32.39 -30.84 13.04
N GLY A 447 -32.18 -29.72 12.34
CA GLY A 447 -32.45 -28.32 12.72
C GLY A 447 -32.34 -27.86 14.18
N ASP A 448 -31.48 -26.86 14.38
CA ASP A 448 -31.37 -25.96 15.53
C ASP A 448 -30.97 -26.59 16.88
N GLU A 449 -29.66 -26.68 17.15
CA GLU A 449 -29.16 -26.67 18.53
C GLU A 449 -27.89 -25.80 18.70
N VAL A 450 -27.96 -24.91 19.69
CA VAL A 450 -26.89 -24.03 20.18
C VAL A 450 -25.82 -24.86 20.91
N PRO A 451 -24.51 -24.57 20.80
CA PRO A 451 -23.47 -25.37 21.47
C PRO A 451 -23.59 -25.31 23.00
N SER A 452 -23.64 -26.47 23.65
CA SER A 452 -23.60 -26.58 25.12
C SER A 452 -22.15 -26.58 25.64
N ILE A 453 -21.87 -25.72 26.63
CA ILE A 453 -20.56 -25.63 27.29
C ILE A 453 -20.41 -26.82 28.24
N GLN A 454 -19.50 -27.75 27.93
CA GLN A 454 -19.11 -28.81 28.86
C GLN A 454 -18.00 -28.32 29.79
N VAL A 455 -18.26 -28.32 31.10
CA VAL A 455 -17.28 -28.05 32.15
C VAL A 455 -16.54 -29.35 32.47
N THR A 456 -15.24 -29.42 32.23
CA THR A 456 -14.39 -30.56 32.57
C THR A 456 -14.12 -30.65 34.08
N LEU A 457 -14.23 -31.86 34.64
CA LEU A 457 -13.86 -32.19 36.02
C LEU A 457 -12.34 -32.50 36.13
N PRO A 458 -11.74 -32.46 37.34
CA PRO A 458 -10.28 -32.34 37.53
C PRO A 458 -9.41 -33.55 37.16
N ASP A 459 -9.97 -34.71 36.80
CA ASP A 459 -9.24 -35.99 36.73
C ASP A 459 -9.21 -36.67 35.34
N GLN A 460 -9.35 -35.89 34.26
CA GLN A 460 -9.14 -36.40 32.90
C GLN A 460 -7.85 -35.82 32.30
N GLN A 461 -7.00 -36.70 31.74
CA GLN A 461 -5.83 -36.31 30.95
C GLN A 461 -6.26 -35.29 29.88
N PRO A 462 -5.49 -34.21 29.66
CA PRO A 462 -5.87 -33.20 28.68
C PRO A 462 -5.91 -33.85 27.29
N ALA A 463 -7.11 -33.92 26.71
CA ALA A 463 -7.27 -34.17 25.29
C ALA A 463 -6.42 -33.16 24.52
N GLU A 464 -5.75 -33.60 23.45
CA GLU A 464 -5.01 -32.72 22.55
C GLU A 464 -5.89 -31.52 22.20
N LYS A 465 -5.38 -30.31 22.42
CA LYS A 465 -6.11 -29.06 22.16
C LYS A 465 -6.39 -28.97 20.65
N VAL A 466 -7.56 -29.47 20.23
CA VAL A 466 -8.09 -29.23 18.89
C VAL A 466 -8.13 -27.72 18.70
N ALA A 467 -7.56 -27.23 17.58
CA ALA A 467 -7.53 -25.81 17.28
C ALA A 467 -8.96 -25.24 17.35
N THR A 468 -9.21 -24.33 18.28
CA THR A 468 -10.51 -23.68 18.43
C THR A 468 -10.66 -22.65 17.32
N SER A 469 -11.13 -23.08 16.14
CA SER A 469 -11.60 -22.14 15.13
C SER A 469 -12.97 -21.59 15.52
N PHE A 470 -13.21 -20.32 15.14
CA PHE A 470 -14.52 -19.68 15.21
C PHE A 470 -15.50 -20.28 14.19
N LEU A 471 -15.00 -20.83 13.07
CA LEU A 471 -15.81 -21.47 12.04
C LEU A 471 -16.01 -22.96 12.35
N PRO A 472 -17.15 -23.55 11.94
CA PRO A 472 -17.36 -24.99 12.05
C PRO A 472 -16.26 -25.78 11.36
N ALA A 473 -15.99 -26.98 11.87
CA ALA A 473 -15.08 -27.89 11.19
C ALA A 473 -15.60 -28.21 9.78
N PRO A 474 -14.70 -28.34 8.80
CA PRO A 474 -15.09 -28.52 7.41
C PRO A 474 -15.83 -29.84 7.18
N LYS A 475 -16.80 -29.82 6.27
CA LYS A 475 -17.61 -31.00 5.97
C LYS A 475 -16.82 -31.99 5.10
N PRO A 476 -17.11 -33.31 5.19
CA PRO A 476 -16.47 -34.29 4.31
C PRO A 476 -16.66 -34.02 2.82
N SER A 477 -17.76 -33.36 2.43
CA SER A 477 -18.05 -32.94 1.05
C SER A 477 -17.14 -31.81 0.53
N GLU A 478 -16.48 -31.08 1.43
CA GLU A 478 -15.59 -29.96 1.11
C GLU A 478 -14.12 -30.42 0.96
N SER A 479 -13.84 -31.69 1.27
CA SER A 479 -12.51 -32.29 1.25
C SER A 479 -12.31 -33.18 0.02
N ALA A 480 -11.26 -32.91 -0.77
CA ALA A 480 -10.84 -33.75 -1.90
C ALA A 480 -9.73 -34.75 -1.50
N PRO A 481 -9.59 -35.90 -2.19
CA PRO A 481 -8.48 -36.83 -1.99
C PRO A 481 -7.10 -36.20 -2.26
N ALA A 482 -6.05 -36.73 -1.62
CA ALA A 482 -4.69 -36.18 -1.70
C ALA A 482 -4.16 -36.02 -3.14
N HIS A 483 -4.32 -37.05 -3.99
CA HIS A 483 -3.84 -37.03 -5.36
C HIS A 483 -4.47 -35.90 -6.20
N VAL A 484 -5.76 -35.59 -5.98
CA VAL A 484 -6.46 -34.49 -6.67
C VAL A 484 -5.86 -33.14 -6.24
N ARG A 485 -5.59 -32.97 -4.94
CA ARG A 485 -5.02 -31.72 -4.41
C ARG A 485 -3.57 -31.49 -4.85
N LEU A 486 -2.79 -32.56 -4.98
CA LEU A 486 -1.38 -32.50 -5.37
C LEU A 486 -1.17 -32.30 -6.88
N GLN A 487 -2.13 -32.68 -7.73
CA GLN A 487 -1.99 -32.72 -9.19
C GLN A 487 -1.36 -31.45 -9.81
N TYR A 488 -1.80 -30.26 -9.38
CA TYR A 488 -1.35 -28.97 -9.93
C TYR A 488 -0.53 -28.13 -8.94
N ILE A 489 -0.06 -28.73 -7.84
CA ILE A 489 0.55 -27.99 -6.73
C ILE A 489 1.84 -27.25 -7.12
N HIS A 490 2.58 -27.79 -8.09
CA HIS A 490 3.81 -27.19 -8.61
C HIS A 490 3.56 -26.00 -9.55
N ALA A 491 2.44 -26.01 -10.27
CA ALA A 491 2.03 -24.95 -11.19
C ALA A 491 1.29 -23.80 -10.51
N LEU A 492 0.91 -23.97 -9.23
CA LEU A 492 0.24 -22.95 -8.43
C LEU A 492 1.22 -22.30 -7.44
N SER A 493 1.02 -21.00 -7.17
CA SER A 493 1.75 -20.27 -6.13
C SER A 493 1.16 -20.55 -4.72
N SER A 494 1.02 -21.84 -4.39
CA SER A 494 0.43 -22.29 -3.14
C SER A 494 1.41 -22.09 -1.99
N PRO A 495 1.02 -21.37 -0.92
CA PRO A 495 1.84 -21.19 0.27
C PRO A 495 1.84 -22.46 1.14
N PRO A 496 2.97 -22.79 1.80
CA PRO A 496 2.96 -23.74 2.92
C PRO A 496 2.03 -23.27 4.06
N ARG A 497 1.52 -24.21 4.85
CA ARG A 497 0.51 -23.94 5.89
C ARG A 497 0.91 -22.84 6.88
N TRP A 498 2.17 -22.79 7.31
CA TRP A 498 2.64 -21.76 8.25
C TRP A 498 2.68 -20.35 7.64
N HIS A 499 2.92 -20.23 6.32
CA HIS A 499 2.81 -18.94 5.64
C HIS A 499 1.34 -18.51 5.54
N LEU A 500 0.45 -19.43 5.19
CA LEU A 500 -0.98 -19.17 5.15
C LEU A 500 -1.52 -18.72 6.53
N GLU A 501 -1.12 -19.42 7.59
CA GLU A 501 -1.45 -19.05 8.98
C GLU A 501 -0.87 -17.68 9.35
N SER A 502 0.36 -17.36 8.92
CA SER A 502 0.96 -16.06 9.18
C SER A 502 0.22 -14.93 8.46
N GLU A 503 -0.19 -15.14 7.20
CA GLU A 503 -1.02 -14.18 6.45
C GLU A 503 -2.34 -13.92 7.19
N LEU A 504 -2.98 -14.98 7.68
CA LEU A 504 -4.21 -14.88 8.47
C LEU A 504 -3.99 -14.11 9.78
N ALA A 505 -2.91 -14.39 10.50
CA ALA A 505 -2.58 -13.70 11.76
C ALA A 505 -2.35 -12.20 11.54
N TYR A 506 -1.63 -11.84 10.48
CA TYR A 506 -1.44 -10.44 10.09
C TYR A 506 -2.75 -9.78 9.64
N ALA A 507 -3.62 -10.50 8.95
CA ALA A 507 -4.95 -10.00 8.58
C ALA A 507 -5.80 -9.71 9.83
N TRP A 508 -5.85 -10.64 10.80
CA TRP A 508 -6.55 -10.43 12.07
C TRP A 508 -5.98 -9.26 12.88
N ALA A 509 -4.65 -9.15 12.96
CA ALA A 509 -3.99 -8.03 13.61
C ALA A 509 -4.30 -6.70 12.92
N GLY A 510 -4.38 -6.68 11.58
CA GLY A 510 -4.74 -5.52 10.77
C GLY A 510 -6.18 -5.04 10.99
N VAL A 511 -7.13 -5.96 11.23
CA VAL A 511 -8.51 -5.62 11.62
C VAL A 511 -8.62 -5.20 13.10
N GLY A 512 -7.58 -5.43 13.89
CA GLY A 512 -7.55 -5.12 15.32
C GLY A 512 -7.93 -6.29 16.24
N SER A 513 -8.17 -7.49 15.70
CA SER A 513 -8.42 -8.70 16.49
C SER A 513 -7.11 -9.32 16.99
N LEU A 514 -6.49 -8.66 17.97
CA LEU A 514 -5.19 -9.05 18.52
C LEU A 514 -5.24 -10.38 19.28
N ALA A 515 -6.39 -10.80 19.80
CA ALA A 515 -6.53 -12.08 20.50
C ALA A 515 -6.41 -13.27 19.53
N SER A 516 -7.14 -13.24 18.40
CA SER A 516 -7.06 -14.27 17.36
C SER A 516 -5.66 -14.31 16.74
N ALA A 517 -5.08 -13.14 16.45
CA ALA A 517 -3.72 -13.05 15.92
C ALA A 517 -2.68 -13.63 16.89
N LEU A 518 -2.79 -13.31 18.18
CA LEU A 518 -1.86 -13.78 19.23
C LEU A 518 -1.80 -15.30 19.31
N GLU A 519 -2.95 -15.99 19.27
CA GLU A 519 -2.98 -17.46 19.35
C GLU A 519 -2.30 -18.11 18.15
N ILE A 520 -2.49 -17.56 16.93
CA ILE A 520 -1.79 -18.04 15.73
C ILE A 520 -0.29 -17.75 15.82
N PHE A 521 0.11 -16.54 16.22
CA PHE A 521 1.53 -16.19 16.38
C PHE A 521 2.25 -17.06 17.42
N LYS A 522 1.57 -17.44 18.51
CA LYS A 522 2.11 -18.41 19.49
C LYS A 522 2.31 -19.78 18.86
N ARG A 523 1.33 -20.28 18.11
CA ARG A 523 1.41 -21.58 17.41
C ARG A 523 2.58 -21.60 16.43
N LEU A 524 2.78 -20.50 15.70
CA LEU A 524 3.91 -20.33 14.77
C LEU A 524 5.24 -19.96 15.46
N ARG A 525 5.24 -19.76 16.79
CA ARG A 525 6.41 -19.34 17.58
C ARG A 525 7.06 -18.04 17.07
N LEU A 526 6.24 -17.13 16.54
CA LEU A 526 6.67 -15.79 16.09
C LEU A 526 6.73 -14.84 17.30
N TRP A 527 7.76 -15.00 18.14
CA TRP A 527 7.83 -14.39 19.47
C TRP A 527 7.84 -12.86 19.48
N ALA A 528 8.42 -12.21 18.46
CA ALA A 528 8.35 -10.76 18.31
C ALA A 528 6.89 -10.27 18.16
N GLU A 529 6.07 -11.05 17.45
CA GLU A 529 4.69 -10.68 17.10
C GLU A 529 3.77 -10.95 18.27
N VAL A 530 4.03 -12.05 18.99
CA VAL A 530 3.42 -12.37 20.29
C VAL A 530 3.67 -11.22 21.28
N ALA A 531 4.92 -10.76 21.40
CA ALA A 531 5.25 -9.66 22.31
C ALA A 531 4.55 -8.35 21.92
N LEU A 532 4.52 -8.01 20.63
CA LEU A 532 3.82 -6.82 20.14
C LEU A 532 2.31 -6.89 20.39
N CYS A 533 1.66 -8.04 20.12
CA CYS A 533 0.23 -8.23 20.39
C CYS A 533 -0.09 -8.15 21.90
N LEU A 534 0.78 -8.67 22.76
CA LEU A 534 0.61 -8.57 24.22
C LEU A 534 0.79 -7.13 24.72
N ALA A 535 1.77 -6.40 24.18
CA ALA A 535 2.01 -5.01 24.50
C ALA A 535 0.83 -4.12 24.08
N SER A 536 0.32 -4.29 22.85
CA SER A 536 -0.83 -3.52 22.35
C SER A 536 -2.13 -3.84 23.08
N ARG A 537 -2.37 -5.12 23.44
CA ARG A 537 -3.50 -5.50 24.32
C ARG A 537 -3.38 -4.93 25.72
N GLY A 538 -2.16 -4.86 26.27
CA GLY A 538 -1.88 -4.27 27.58
C GLY A 538 -2.23 -2.78 27.61
N ALA A 539 -1.78 -2.03 26.60
CA ALA A 539 -2.09 -0.60 26.47
C ALA A 539 -3.59 -0.32 26.33
N ALA A 540 -4.35 -1.18 25.63
CA ALA A 540 -5.80 -1.03 25.48
C ALA A 540 -6.59 -1.33 26.77
N ALA A 541 -6.03 -2.14 27.69
CA ALA A 541 -6.67 -2.50 28.96
C ALA A 541 -6.38 -1.51 30.10
N GLU A 542 -5.52 -0.51 29.91
CA GLU A 542 -5.27 0.55 30.88
C GLU A 542 -6.44 1.56 30.97
N GLU A 543 -7.35 1.58 30.00
CA GLU A 543 -8.56 2.41 30.03
C GLU A 543 -9.71 1.80 30.87
N ASP A 544 -9.63 0.52 31.26
CA ASP A 544 -10.58 -0.10 32.19
C ASP A 544 -10.17 0.18 33.65
N THR A 545 -10.86 1.13 34.27
CA THR A 545 -10.71 1.59 35.67
C THR A 545 -10.91 0.55 36.79
N GLU A 546 -10.80 -0.75 36.49
CA GLU A 546 -10.92 -1.84 37.46
C GLU A 546 -9.67 -2.73 37.52
N GLY A 547 -8.49 -2.17 37.82
CA GLY A 547 -7.40 -2.82 38.58
C GLY A 547 -6.91 -4.24 38.21
N ARG A 548 -7.31 -4.81 37.07
CA ARG A 548 -6.96 -6.16 36.57
C ARG A 548 -6.15 -6.10 35.26
N GLY A 549 -5.74 -4.90 34.83
CA GLY A 549 -5.09 -4.63 33.54
C GLY A 549 -3.55 -4.61 33.50
N SER A 550 -2.82 -4.84 34.59
CA SER A 550 -1.39 -4.48 34.66
C SER A 550 -0.38 -5.56 34.20
N GLY A 551 -0.66 -6.29 33.11
CA GLY A 551 0.14 -7.47 32.75
C GLY A 551 0.68 -7.58 31.33
N GLY A 552 0.08 -6.91 30.33
CA GLY A 552 0.41 -7.14 28.91
C GLY A 552 1.85 -6.75 28.55
N GLU A 553 2.26 -5.55 28.96
CA GLU A 553 3.61 -5.03 28.70
C GLU A 553 4.69 -5.82 29.47
N ALA A 554 4.43 -6.18 30.73
CA ALA A 554 5.34 -7.01 31.52
C ALA A 554 5.53 -8.40 30.89
N LYS A 555 4.47 -9.01 30.37
CA LYS A 555 4.55 -10.27 29.63
C LYS A 555 5.36 -10.12 28.34
N ALA A 556 5.13 -9.06 27.58
CA ALA A 556 5.91 -8.76 26.38
C ALA A 556 7.40 -8.62 26.70
N LYS A 557 7.76 -7.87 27.76
CA LYS A 557 9.15 -7.76 28.25
C LYS A 557 9.73 -9.12 28.63
N GLY A 558 8.95 -9.97 29.30
CA GLY A 558 9.36 -11.31 29.71
C GLY A 558 9.76 -12.18 28.52
N ILE A 559 8.93 -12.19 27.47
CA ILE A 559 9.18 -12.95 26.24
C ILE A 559 10.42 -12.43 25.51
N VAL A 560 10.52 -11.12 25.31
CA VAL A 560 11.63 -10.51 24.57
C VAL A 560 12.95 -10.73 25.33
N ARG A 561 12.96 -10.56 26.66
CA ARG A 561 14.14 -10.86 27.47
C ARG A 561 14.51 -12.34 27.45
N TRP A 562 13.55 -13.25 27.54
CA TRP A 562 13.80 -14.70 27.46
C TRP A 562 14.49 -15.09 26.15
N ARG A 563 14.12 -14.47 25.02
CA ARG A 563 14.78 -14.68 23.73
C ARG A 563 16.16 -14.05 23.62
N LEU A 564 16.46 -12.97 24.33
CA LEU A 564 17.72 -12.22 24.20
C LEU A 564 18.77 -12.58 25.28
N PHE A 565 18.34 -12.97 26.47
CA PHE A 565 19.20 -13.18 27.63
C PHE A 565 19.04 -14.58 28.23
N HIS A 566 20.12 -15.10 28.82
CA HIS A 566 20.05 -16.27 29.68
C HIS A 566 19.37 -15.96 31.02
N ARG A 567 18.87 -17.00 31.71
CA ARG A 567 18.30 -16.85 33.06
C ARG A 567 19.38 -16.36 34.03
N THR A 568 18.97 -15.56 35.02
CA THR A 568 19.88 -14.85 35.94
C THR A 568 20.78 -15.79 36.77
N ASP A 569 20.33 -17.02 37.05
CA ASP A 569 21.02 -17.97 37.94
C ASP A 569 21.63 -19.20 37.23
N THR A 570 21.62 -19.26 35.89
CA THR A 570 22.03 -20.49 35.17
C THR A 570 23.50 -20.46 34.77
N THR A 571 24.25 -21.51 35.10
CA THR A 571 25.66 -21.71 34.71
C THR A 571 25.83 -22.43 33.37
N SER A 572 24.75 -23.01 32.83
CA SER A 572 24.75 -23.73 31.55
C SER A 572 23.81 -23.04 30.56
N PRO A 573 24.29 -22.67 29.36
CA PRO A 573 23.45 -22.04 28.35
C PRO A 573 22.46 -23.06 27.78
N THR A 574 21.17 -22.92 28.11
CA THR A 574 20.08 -23.69 27.48
C THR A 574 19.50 -22.90 26.31
N ASP A 575 19.29 -23.56 25.17
CA ASP A 575 18.63 -22.96 24.01
C ASP A 575 17.14 -22.71 24.35
N PRO A 576 16.61 -21.48 24.16
CA PRO A 576 15.19 -21.22 24.41
C PRO A 576 14.27 -22.11 23.56
N ASP A 577 14.72 -22.57 22.40
CA ASP A 577 13.93 -23.47 21.55
C ASP A 577 13.91 -24.93 22.09
N GLU A 578 14.76 -25.26 23.08
CA GLU A 578 14.76 -26.53 23.84
C GLU A 578 14.03 -26.43 25.19
N GLU A 579 13.77 -25.21 25.69
CA GLU A 579 13.01 -24.98 26.91
C GLU A 579 11.51 -25.15 26.64
N THR A 580 10.91 -26.26 27.11
CA THR A 580 9.47 -26.49 27.03
C THR A 580 8.74 -25.60 28.04
N ILE A 581 8.42 -24.36 27.65
CA ILE A 581 7.62 -23.46 28.47
C ILE A 581 6.14 -23.68 28.14
N GLU A 582 5.40 -24.28 29.07
CA GLU A 582 3.96 -24.57 28.91
C GLU A 582 3.11 -23.29 28.72
N ASP A 583 3.48 -22.20 29.39
CA ASP A 583 2.87 -20.89 29.19
C ASP A 583 3.92 -19.78 29.12
N VAL A 584 4.23 -19.38 27.89
CA VAL A 584 5.17 -18.29 27.57
C VAL A 584 4.68 -16.94 28.14
N ALA A 585 3.39 -16.80 28.46
CA ALA A 585 2.84 -15.62 29.10
C ALA A 585 3.07 -15.57 30.63
N ALA A 586 3.66 -16.61 31.24
CA ALA A 586 4.04 -16.62 32.66
C ALA A 586 5.47 -16.09 32.91
N LEU A 587 6.25 -15.87 31.84
CA LEU A 587 7.63 -15.42 31.92
C LEU A 587 7.74 -14.05 32.62
N GLN A 588 8.54 -14.00 33.68
CA GLN A 588 8.81 -12.77 34.41
C GLN A 588 10.06 -12.07 33.85
N PRO A 589 10.01 -10.76 33.53
CA PRO A 589 11.17 -10.03 33.01
C PRO A 589 12.41 -10.10 33.89
N SER A 590 12.23 -10.08 35.21
CA SER A 590 13.33 -10.12 36.19
C SER A 590 14.10 -11.43 36.22
N ALA A 591 13.54 -12.52 35.68
CA ALA A 591 14.20 -13.83 35.64
C ALA A 591 15.26 -13.93 34.52
N PHE A 592 15.24 -13.01 33.56
CA PHE A 592 16.06 -13.05 32.35
C PHE A 592 16.95 -11.82 32.23
N THR A 593 17.83 -11.63 33.23
CA THR A 593 18.83 -10.54 33.25
C THR A 593 20.27 -11.08 33.23
N GLY A 594 20.46 -12.33 32.82
CA GLY A 594 21.77 -12.94 32.63
C GLY A 594 22.52 -12.41 31.40
N PRO A 595 23.64 -13.03 31.00
CA PRO A 595 24.38 -12.61 29.81
C PRO A 595 23.54 -12.75 28.52
N GLU A 596 23.82 -11.89 27.55
CA GLU A 596 23.24 -11.96 26.19
C GLU A 596 23.53 -13.32 25.57
N ARG A 597 22.54 -13.90 24.88
CA ARG A 597 22.67 -15.20 24.22
C ARG A 597 23.62 -15.12 23.02
N VAL A 598 24.51 -16.11 22.89
CA VAL A 598 25.47 -16.23 21.79
C VAL A 598 25.38 -17.64 21.21
N PRO A 599 25.13 -17.81 19.90
CA PRO A 599 24.87 -16.77 18.90
C PRO A 599 23.54 -16.03 19.13
N PRO A 600 23.40 -14.78 18.65
CA PRO A 600 22.14 -14.04 18.76
C PRO A 600 21.03 -14.75 17.98
N PRO A 601 19.77 -14.68 18.43
CA PRO A 601 18.65 -15.25 17.66
C PRO A 601 18.49 -14.54 16.30
N PRO A 602 17.93 -15.20 15.28
CA PRO A 602 17.79 -14.62 13.93
C PRO A 602 17.11 -13.24 13.90
N ASP A 603 16.06 -13.04 14.71
CA ASP A 603 15.31 -11.77 14.82
C ASP A 603 15.86 -10.79 15.88
N ALA A 604 17.10 -10.98 16.34
CA ALA A 604 17.68 -10.18 17.42
C ALA A 604 17.54 -8.65 17.23
N PRO A 605 17.87 -8.05 16.05
CA PRO A 605 17.74 -6.59 15.88
C PRO A 605 16.31 -6.07 16.12
N ARG A 606 15.31 -6.83 15.69
CA ARG A 606 13.89 -6.50 15.89
C ARG A 606 13.50 -6.61 17.36
N LEU A 607 13.90 -7.70 18.02
CA LEU A 607 13.64 -7.93 19.44
C LEU A 607 14.27 -6.84 20.32
N TRP A 608 15.50 -6.42 20.03
CA TRP A 608 16.17 -5.32 20.72
C TRP A 608 15.43 -3.99 20.56
N CYS A 609 14.92 -3.68 19.37
CA CYS A 609 14.10 -2.47 19.19
C CYS A 609 12.78 -2.56 19.96
N ILE A 610 12.11 -3.71 19.96
CA ILE A 610 10.89 -3.91 20.76
C ILE A 610 11.19 -3.73 22.24
N LEU A 611 12.31 -4.29 22.75
CA LEU A 611 12.72 -4.08 24.14
C LEU A 611 13.01 -2.61 24.45
N GLY A 612 13.67 -1.91 23.52
CA GLY A 612 13.90 -0.46 23.58
C GLY A 612 12.60 0.33 23.69
N ASP A 613 11.61 0.01 22.87
CA ASP A 613 10.28 0.64 22.89
C ASP A 613 9.56 0.37 24.24
N LEU A 614 9.61 -0.86 24.73
CA LEU A 614 8.98 -1.26 26.00
C LEU A 614 9.66 -0.67 27.24
N GLU A 615 10.96 -0.39 27.19
CA GLU A 615 11.73 0.10 28.35
C GLU A 615 12.18 1.54 28.24
N SER A 616 11.88 2.18 27.11
CA SER A 616 12.36 3.52 26.78
C SER A 616 13.88 3.66 26.95
N ASN A 617 14.64 2.61 26.61
CA ASN A 617 16.10 2.59 26.75
C ASN A 617 16.79 2.70 25.38
N PRO A 618 17.52 3.80 25.10
CA PRO A 618 18.16 4.02 23.81
C PRO A 618 19.34 3.09 23.52
N ASP A 619 19.96 2.47 24.53
CA ASP A 619 21.07 1.53 24.34
C ASP A 619 20.65 0.28 23.58
N PHE A 620 19.40 -0.15 23.73
CA PHE A 620 18.87 -1.29 22.98
C PHE A 620 18.72 -0.98 21.49
N TYR A 621 18.40 0.26 21.12
CA TYR A 621 18.41 0.67 19.71
C TYR A 621 19.83 0.68 19.12
N ARG A 622 20.84 1.11 19.90
CA ARG A 622 22.26 1.05 19.48
C ARG A 622 22.71 -0.40 19.30
N ARG A 623 22.38 -1.28 20.25
CA ARG A 623 22.68 -2.71 20.16
C ARG A 623 22.02 -3.37 18.95
N ALA A 624 20.75 -3.05 18.68
CA ALA A 624 20.03 -3.52 17.48
C ALA A 624 20.73 -3.11 16.19
N TRP A 625 21.17 -1.85 16.11
CA TRP A 625 21.91 -1.31 14.98
C TRP A 625 23.22 -2.08 14.75
N ASP A 626 24.00 -2.30 15.80
CA ASP A 626 25.30 -2.98 15.71
C ASP A 626 25.17 -4.47 15.35
N ILE A 627 24.24 -5.21 15.96
CA ILE A 627 23.99 -6.64 15.65
C ILE A 627 23.50 -6.79 14.21
N SER A 628 22.74 -5.83 13.68
CA SER A 628 22.28 -5.85 12.29
C SER A 628 23.35 -5.49 11.26
N HIS A 629 24.60 -5.24 11.69
CA HIS A 629 25.66 -4.67 10.85
C HIS A 629 25.22 -3.40 10.13
N HIS A 630 24.50 -2.52 10.84
CA HIS A 630 24.06 -1.22 10.33
C HIS A 630 23.07 -1.31 9.15
N ARG A 631 22.24 -2.36 9.12
CA ARG A 631 21.23 -2.58 8.08
C ARG A 631 19.78 -2.53 8.57
N TYR A 632 19.54 -2.38 9.87
CA TYR A 632 18.18 -2.32 10.42
C TYR A 632 17.70 -0.88 10.66
N ALA A 633 17.05 -0.28 9.65
CA ALA A 633 16.62 1.12 9.66
C ALA A 633 15.73 1.51 10.86
N ARG A 634 14.85 0.61 11.31
CA ARG A 634 13.94 0.85 12.45
C ARG A 634 14.72 1.22 13.72
N ALA A 635 15.89 0.64 13.96
CA ALA A 635 16.71 0.96 15.13
C ALA A 635 17.07 2.45 15.19
N GLN A 636 17.54 2.99 14.07
CA GLN A 636 17.90 4.41 13.98
C GLN A 636 16.66 5.31 14.00
N ARG A 637 15.54 4.88 13.41
CA ARG A 637 14.26 5.61 13.53
C ARG A 637 13.80 5.72 14.99
N SER A 638 13.74 4.61 15.73
CA SER A 638 13.33 4.62 17.14
C SER A 638 14.28 5.46 18.00
N LEU A 639 15.60 5.38 17.74
CA LEU A 639 16.59 6.23 18.40
C LEU A 639 16.35 7.72 18.10
N ALA A 640 16.00 8.06 16.86
CA ALA A 640 15.70 9.43 16.46
C ALA A 640 14.43 9.97 17.12
N GLU A 641 13.37 9.16 17.23
CA GLU A 641 12.15 9.52 17.96
C GLU A 641 12.42 9.75 19.45
N HIS A 642 13.26 8.90 20.07
CA HIS A 642 13.71 9.11 21.45
C HIS A 642 14.47 10.44 21.61
N HIS A 643 15.39 10.78 20.71
CA HIS A 643 16.08 12.09 20.75
C HIS A 643 15.11 13.26 20.49
N THR A 644 14.14 13.08 19.60
CA THR A 644 13.11 14.07 19.29
C THR A 644 12.24 14.38 20.51
N SER A 645 11.83 13.37 21.27
CA SER A 645 11.05 13.55 22.51
C SER A 645 11.83 14.31 23.59
N HIS A 646 13.16 14.12 23.64
CA HIS A 646 14.07 14.84 24.52
C HIS A 646 14.53 16.20 23.96
N LYS A 647 14.01 16.62 22.79
CA LYS A 647 14.36 17.87 22.10
C LYS A 647 15.83 17.98 21.69
N ASP A 648 16.53 16.86 21.57
CA ASP A 648 17.88 16.79 21.01
C ASP A 648 17.81 16.68 19.48
N TRP A 649 17.62 17.82 18.82
CA TRP A 649 17.36 17.88 17.38
C TRP A 649 18.56 17.43 16.54
N LEU A 650 19.79 17.65 17.01
CA LEU A 650 21.00 17.27 16.27
C LEU A 650 21.19 15.76 16.26
N ALA A 651 21.09 15.11 17.42
CA ALA A 651 21.18 13.66 17.51
C ALA A 651 20.02 12.98 16.78
N ALA A 652 18.81 13.54 16.88
CA ALA A 652 17.64 13.05 16.12
C ALA A 652 17.88 13.10 14.61
N ARG A 653 18.42 14.22 14.10
CA ARG A 653 18.75 14.39 12.67
C ARG A 653 19.76 13.35 12.21
N GLU A 654 20.85 13.16 12.96
CA GLU A 654 21.89 12.17 12.60
C GLU A 654 21.34 10.75 12.56
N ALA A 655 20.47 10.39 13.50
CA ALA A 655 19.81 9.09 13.52
C ALA A 655 18.85 8.93 12.32
N TYR A 656 18.02 9.93 11.99
CA TYR A 656 17.18 9.85 10.79
C TYR A 656 17.96 9.78 9.48
N ILE A 657 19.12 10.45 9.36
CA ILE A 657 19.99 10.32 8.18
C ILE A 657 20.46 8.87 8.02
N LYS A 658 20.86 8.22 9.11
CA LYS A 658 21.24 6.80 9.08
C LYS A 658 20.04 5.91 8.74
N ALA A 659 18.86 6.21 9.27
CA ALA A 659 17.63 5.46 8.99
C ALA A 659 17.24 5.55 7.51
N THR A 660 17.20 6.75 6.93
CA THR A 660 16.82 6.97 5.53
C THR A 660 17.88 6.50 4.55
N ALA A 661 19.16 6.46 4.95
CA ALA A 661 20.23 5.87 4.13
C ALA A 661 20.00 4.36 3.88
N VAL A 662 19.45 3.66 4.88
CA VAL A 662 19.11 2.23 4.83
C VAL A 662 17.74 2.01 4.19
N ASN A 663 16.69 2.70 4.65
CA ASN A 663 15.35 2.61 4.08
C ASN A 663 14.99 3.92 3.36
N ARG A 664 15.27 3.97 2.06
CA ARG A 664 15.08 5.16 1.23
C ARG A 664 13.63 5.39 0.78
N LEU A 665 12.74 4.41 0.96
CA LEU A 665 11.36 4.46 0.48
C LEU A 665 10.37 4.85 1.58
N ASP A 666 10.81 5.06 2.81
CA ASP A 666 9.95 5.44 3.93
C ASP A 666 9.64 6.94 3.91
N THR A 667 8.39 7.28 3.58
CA THR A 667 7.93 8.65 3.39
C THR A 667 7.82 9.43 4.70
N ASP A 668 7.50 8.75 5.80
CA ASP A 668 7.41 9.36 7.14
C ASP A 668 8.82 9.69 7.65
N MET A 669 9.81 8.79 7.51
CA MET A 669 11.20 9.06 7.90
C MET A 669 11.77 10.28 7.15
N TRP A 670 11.52 10.40 5.84
CA TRP A 670 11.93 11.58 5.07
C TRP A 670 11.21 12.86 5.51
N SER A 671 9.91 12.78 5.79
CA SER A 671 9.14 13.92 6.28
C SER A 671 9.61 14.40 7.66
N ARG A 672 9.92 13.47 8.57
CA ARG A 672 10.48 13.75 9.90
C ARG A 672 11.87 14.37 9.81
N LEU A 673 12.73 13.85 8.93
CA LEU A 673 14.04 14.44 8.66
C LEU A 673 13.91 15.86 8.10
N GLY A 674 12.94 16.08 7.20
CA GLY A 674 12.59 17.42 6.69
C GLY A 674 12.15 18.38 7.80
N ASP A 675 11.25 17.93 8.68
CA ASP A 675 10.77 18.72 9.83
C ASP A 675 11.94 19.12 10.77
N LEU A 676 12.89 18.21 11.01
CA LEU A 676 14.08 18.48 11.81
C LEU A 676 15.05 19.45 11.12
N ASN A 677 15.32 19.25 9.83
CA ASN A 677 16.18 20.13 9.05
C ASN A 677 15.61 21.55 8.97
N LEU A 678 14.29 21.68 8.78
CA LEU A 678 13.60 22.98 8.75
C LEU A 678 13.73 23.70 10.10
N ARG A 679 13.56 23.00 11.22
CA ARG A 679 13.75 23.56 12.57
C ARG A 679 15.19 23.99 12.86
N LEU A 680 16.17 23.27 12.31
CA LEU A 680 17.59 23.55 12.46
C LEU A 680 18.11 24.64 11.50
N GLY A 681 17.26 25.22 10.65
CA GLY A 681 17.65 26.20 9.64
C GLY A 681 18.44 25.62 8.47
N ARG A 682 18.42 24.30 8.28
CA ARG A 682 19.07 23.61 7.15
C ARG A 682 18.09 23.49 5.98
N PHE A 683 17.79 24.62 5.35
CA PHE A 683 16.69 24.72 4.38
C PHE A 683 16.90 23.88 3.11
N GLU A 684 18.14 23.76 2.62
CA GLU A 684 18.48 22.92 1.48
C GLU A 684 18.23 21.43 1.78
N ASP A 685 18.77 20.91 2.88
CA ASP A 685 18.54 19.54 3.34
C ASP A 685 17.05 19.26 3.59
N ALA A 686 16.30 20.26 4.10
CA ALA A 686 14.86 20.16 4.33
C ALA A 686 14.09 20.01 3.02
N ALA A 687 14.39 20.86 2.03
CA ALA A 687 13.77 20.80 0.71
C ALA A 687 14.06 19.46 0.00
N GLU A 688 15.29 18.96 0.11
CA GLU A 688 15.65 17.63 -0.42
C GLU A 688 14.85 16.52 0.27
N SER A 689 14.76 16.56 1.61
CA SER A 689 14.05 15.55 2.39
C SER A 689 12.55 15.49 2.03
N TYR A 690 11.86 16.64 1.93
CA TYR A 690 10.46 16.66 1.52
C TYR A 690 10.27 16.24 0.06
N THR A 691 11.20 16.59 -0.83
CA THR A 691 11.15 16.13 -2.23
C THR A 691 11.26 14.60 -2.32
N ARG A 692 12.15 13.99 -1.52
CA ARG A 692 12.29 12.53 -1.43
C ARG A 692 11.04 11.88 -0.80
N ALA A 693 10.45 12.50 0.22
CA ALA A 693 9.19 12.02 0.81
C ALA A 693 8.06 11.99 -0.23
N ILE A 694 7.93 13.04 -1.05
CA ILE A 694 6.93 13.11 -2.14
C ILE A 694 7.25 12.08 -3.22
N ALA A 695 8.52 11.93 -3.62
CA ALA A 695 8.92 10.98 -4.65
C ALA A 695 8.71 9.50 -4.23
N ALA A 696 8.74 9.21 -2.93
CA ALA A 696 8.49 7.88 -2.38
C ALA A 696 7.01 7.63 -2.03
N ALA A 697 6.13 8.62 -2.16
CA ALA A 697 4.72 8.52 -1.79
C ALA A 697 3.94 7.59 -2.73
N THR A 698 3.08 6.76 -2.15
CA THR A 698 2.05 5.98 -2.86
C THR A 698 0.69 6.21 -2.20
N ASP A 699 -0.40 5.78 -2.84
CA ASP A 699 -1.76 5.92 -2.28
C ASP A 699 -1.91 5.23 -0.91
N LEU A 700 -1.13 4.17 -0.65
CA LEU A 700 -1.14 3.45 0.63
C LEU A 700 -0.24 4.07 1.70
N THR A 701 0.99 4.47 1.34
CA THR A 701 1.97 4.99 2.32
C THR A 701 1.75 6.46 2.63
N GLY A 702 1.09 7.20 1.73
CA GLY A 702 0.98 8.64 1.80
C GLY A 702 2.35 9.32 1.72
N GLY A 703 2.39 10.62 1.99
CA GLY A 703 3.64 11.40 1.98
C GLY A 703 3.57 12.66 1.11
N GLU A 704 2.70 12.70 0.10
CA GLU A 704 2.43 13.88 -0.72
C GLU A 704 1.28 14.76 -0.19
N GLY A 705 0.97 14.68 1.11
CA GLY A 705 -0.10 15.47 1.71
C GLY A 705 0.16 16.97 1.67
N ALA A 706 -0.89 17.76 1.89
CA ALA A 706 -0.79 19.23 1.91
C ALA A 706 0.28 19.76 2.88
N LYS A 707 0.48 19.09 4.03
CA LYS A 707 1.52 19.43 5.01
C LYS A 707 2.93 19.34 4.38
N THR A 708 3.24 18.25 3.69
CA THR A 708 4.56 18.04 3.07
C THR A 708 4.85 19.07 1.99
N TRP A 709 3.86 19.35 1.12
CA TRP A 709 3.98 20.38 0.08
C TRP A 709 4.13 21.79 0.66
N SER A 710 3.37 22.11 1.71
CA SER A 710 3.48 23.40 2.42
C SER A 710 4.85 23.56 3.09
N ASN A 711 5.37 22.49 3.72
CA ASN A 711 6.68 22.52 4.36
C ASN A 711 7.83 22.58 3.33
N LEU A 712 7.70 21.92 2.18
CA LEU A 712 8.62 22.08 1.04
C LEU A 712 8.62 23.54 0.55
N GLY A 713 7.46 24.15 0.40
CA GLY A 713 7.33 25.56 0.07
C GLY A 713 8.01 26.48 1.10
N SER A 714 7.85 26.18 2.40
CA SER A 714 8.51 26.91 3.49
C SER A 714 10.03 26.78 3.46
N ALA A 715 10.55 25.57 3.19
CA ALA A 715 11.99 25.32 3.08
C ALA A 715 12.59 26.09 1.89
N LEU A 716 11.96 26.02 0.71
CA LEU A 716 12.42 26.71 -0.49
C LEU A 716 12.35 28.24 -0.36
N TRP A 717 11.29 28.77 0.27
CA TRP A 717 11.18 30.19 0.57
C TRP A 717 12.26 30.66 1.54
N SER A 718 12.53 29.90 2.60
CA SER A 718 13.56 30.24 3.57
C SER A 718 14.96 30.22 2.93
N LEU A 719 15.21 29.24 2.05
CA LEU A 719 16.43 29.18 1.25
C LEU A 719 16.56 30.39 0.32
N TYR A 720 15.47 30.80 -0.35
CA TYR A 720 15.43 32.02 -1.15
C TYR A 720 15.82 33.27 -0.33
N CYS A 721 15.25 33.43 0.87
CA CYS A 721 15.60 34.54 1.76
C CYS A 721 17.08 34.51 2.16
N GLU A 722 17.66 33.35 2.43
CA GLU A 722 19.09 33.23 2.74
C GLU A 722 19.98 33.62 1.56
N VAL A 723 19.65 33.18 0.35
CA VAL A 723 20.46 33.48 -0.85
C VAL A 723 20.45 35.00 -1.11
N ILE A 724 19.27 35.63 -1.06
CA ILE A 724 19.16 37.08 -1.23
C ILE A 724 19.88 37.85 -0.12
N ALA A 725 19.82 37.39 1.12
CA ALA A 725 20.54 38.04 2.22
C ALA A 725 22.07 37.92 2.08
N LYS A 726 22.57 36.88 1.40
CA LYS A 726 24.00 36.64 1.15
C LYS A 726 24.52 37.37 -0.09
N GLU A 727 23.66 37.69 -1.06
CA GLU A 727 24.03 38.56 -2.18
C GLU A 727 24.12 40.02 -1.69
N PRO A 728 25.32 40.64 -1.64
CA PRO A 728 25.41 42.07 -1.40
C PRO A 728 24.71 42.77 -2.58
N SER A 729 23.79 43.68 -2.26
CA SER A 729 23.09 44.55 -3.21
C SER A 729 24.01 44.98 -4.36
N PRO A 730 23.65 44.79 -5.64
CA PRO A 730 24.45 45.32 -6.73
C PRO A 730 24.37 46.84 -6.66
N ALA A 731 25.46 47.46 -6.21
CA ALA A 731 25.69 48.87 -6.43
C ALA A 731 25.73 49.08 -7.95
N THR A 732 24.78 49.87 -8.44
CA THR A 732 24.79 50.62 -9.71
C THR A 732 26.08 50.51 -10.52
N SER A 733 26.07 49.73 -11.60
CA SER A 733 26.93 49.97 -12.76
C SER A 733 26.03 50.23 -13.96
N LYS A 734 26.06 51.49 -14.41
CA LYS A 734 25.59 51.93 -15.71
C LYS A 734 26.46 51.35 -16.83
N ASP A 735 25.85 51.31 -18.02
CA ASP A 735 26.44 51.21 -19.36
C ASP A 735 26.97 49.78 -19.68
N GLU A 736 26.64 49.13 -20.80
CA GLU A 736 26.34 49.60 -22.16
C GLU A 736 25.57 48.51 -22.95
N ASP A 737 25.00 48.94 -24.07
CA ASP A 737 24.02 48.28 -24.93
C ASP A 737 24.45 47.00 -25.68
N GLU A 738 23.41 46.35 -26.24
CA GLU A 738 23.30 45.75 -27.58
C GLU A 738 23.10 44.22 -27.74
N GLU A 739 22.00 43.96 -28.47
CA GLU A 739 21.61 42.80 -29.29
C GLU A 739 20.91 41.58 -28.65
N GLU A 740 19.57 41.67 -28.67
CA GLU A 740 18.66 40.54 -28.85
C GLU A 740 18.95 39.80 -30.17
N ASP A 741 19.12 38.48 -30.14
CA ASP A 741 18.37 37.65 -31.07
C ASP A 741 18.13 36.21 -30.58
N GLN A 742 17.02 35.69 -31.08
CA GLN A 742 16.26 34.51 -30.67
C GLN A 742 17.05 33.20 -30.70
N THR A 743 16.85 32.33 -29.70
CA THR A 743 16.73 30.87 -29.89
C THR A 743 16.13 30.19 -28.65
N LEU A 744 14.81 29.94 -28.71
CA LEU A 744 14.14 28.90 -27.95
C LEU A 744 14.57 27.53 -28.51
N ALA A 745 15.32 26.75 -27.72
CA ALA A 745 15.36 25.29 -27.64
C ALA A 745 16.78 24.74 -27.41
N LYS A 746 17.10 24.52 -26.12
CA LYS A 746 17.94 23.43 -25.56
C LYS A 746 18.19 23.76 -24.07
N LEU A 747 17.30 23.30 -23.18
CA LEU A 747 17.60 23.29 -21.74
C LEU A 747 18.51 22.09 -21.47
N ASP A 748 19.82 22.34 -21.52
CA ASP A 748 20.84 21.43 -21.00
C ASP A 748 21.20 21.82 -19.56
N SER A 749 21.37 20.78 -18.77
CA SER A 749 21.66 20.60 -17.35
C SER A 749 22.76 21.45 -16.69
N THR A 750 22.71 22.79 -16.65
CA THR A 750 23.60 23.58 -15.75
C THR A 750 23.02 24.94 -15.34
N ILE A 751 21.93 24.95 -14.57
CA ILE A 751 21.55 26.13 -13.76
C ILE A 751 21.82 25.75 -12.30
N PRO A 752 22.63 26.51 -11.53
CA PRO A 752 22.85 26.20 -10.12
C PRO A 752 21.49 26.17 -9.38
N ALA A 753 21.30 25.15 -8.54
CA ALA A 753 20.06 24.89 -7.81
C ALA A 753 19.57 26.08 -6.94
N ASN A 754 20.44 27.08 -6.72
CA ASN A 754 20.25 28.19 -5.80
C ASN A 754 19.96 29.55 -6.47
N ASN A 755 19.52 29.59 -7.73
CA ASN A 755 19.12 30.86 -8.37
C ASN A 755 17.84 31.42 -7.71
N PRO A 756 17.82 32.67 -7.19
CA PRO A 756 16.67 33.20 -6.44
C PRO A 756 15.30 33.13 -7.16
N PRO A 757 15.15 33.52 -8.45
CA PRO A 757 13.86 33.43 -9.13
C PRO A 757 13.36 31.99 -9.31
N VAL A 758 14.30 31.04 -9.49
CA VAL A 758 13.97 29.61 -9.61
C VAL A 758 13.48 29.07 -8.27
N LEU A 759 14.13 29.43 -7.16
CA LEU A 759 13.69 29.05 -5.81
C LEU A 759 12.30 29.60 -5.49
N LEU A 760 12.05 30.86 -5.85
CA LEU A 760 10.74 31.50 -5.65
C LEU A 760 9.64 30.80 -6.45
N THR A 761 9.92 30.46 -7.71
CA THR A 761 8.97 29.73 -8.57
C THR A 761 8.69 28.32 -8.05
N LYS A 762 9.73 27.60 -7.59
CA LYS A 762 9.57 26.27 -6.99
C LYS A 762 8.78 26.33 -5.68
N ALA A 763 9.02 27.34 -4.84
CA ALA A 763 8.26 27.55 -3.61
C ALA A 763 6.78 27.80 -3.90
N LEU A 764 6.46 28.66 -4.87
CA LEU A 764 5.09 28.92 -5.31
C LEU A 764 4.42 27.64 -5.81
N ALA A 765 5.09 26.87 -6.67
CA ALA A 765 4.55 25.61 -7.19
C ALA A 765 4.24 24.60 -6.06
N ALA A 766 5.11 24.50 -5.05
CA ALA A 766 4.89 23.63 -3.91
C ALA A 766 3.66 24.06 -3.08
N TYR A 767 3.54 25.36 -2.76
CA TYR A 767 2.36 25.86 -2.04
C TYR A 767 1.06 25.70 -2.83
N LYS A 768 1.07 25.93 -4.15
CA LYS A 768 -0.10 25.69 -5.02
C LYS A 768 -0.55 24.24 -4.96
N ARG A 769 0.39 23.29 -5.04
CA ARG A 769 0.08 21.86 -4.92
C ARG A 769 -0.51 21.56 -3.54
N GLY A 770 0.10 22.07 -2.47
CA GLY A 770 -0.44 21.94 -1.10
C GLY A 770 -1.85 22.51 -0.94
N ALA A 771 -2.13 23.69 -1.51
CA ALA A 771 -3.42 24.36 -1.45
C ALA A 771 -4.51 23.61 -2.26
N SER A 772 -4.11 22.98 -3.38
CA SER A 772 -5.00 22.12 -4.17
C SER A 772 -5.38 20.82 -3.47
N ILE A 773 -4.62 20.39 -2.46
CA ILE A 773 -4.95 19.21 -1.64
C ILE A 773 -5.76 19.63 -0.41
N ALA A 774 -5.37 20.71 0.26
CA ALA A 774 -6.08 21.25 1.43
C ALA A 774 -6.93 22.48 1.08
N HIS A 775 -8.02 22.26 0.34
CA HIS A 775 -8.92 23.33 -0.14
C HIS A 775 -9.48 24.24 0.96
N SER A 776 -9.58 23.78 2.21
CA SER A 776 -10.13 24.54 3.33
C SER A 776 -9.10 25.38 4.10
N ASN A 777 -7.80 25.21 3.84
CA ASN A 777 -6.76 25.89 4.60
C ASN A 777 -6.34 27.21 3.92
N TRP A 778 -7.00 28.30 4.30
CA TRP A 778 -6.73 29.64 3.76
C TRP A 778 -5.27 30.09 3.96
N ARG A 779 -4.55 29.62 4.98
CA ARG A 779 -3.16 30.01 5.25
C ARG A 779 -2.21 29.56 4.14
N ILE A 780 -2.49 28.42 3.50
CA ILE A 780 -1.67 27.95 2.37
C ILE A 780 -1.95 28.82 1.14
N TRP A 781 -3.20 29.19 0.90
CA TRP A 781 -3.57 30.14 -0.14
C TRP A 781 -2.96 31.53 0.08
N ASP A 782 -2.87 31.98 1.33
CA ASP A 782 -2.22 33.24 1.70
C ASP A 782 -0.72 33.23 1.38
N ASN A 783 -0.03 32.10 1.62
CA ASN A 783 1.34 31.89 1.17
C ASN A 783 1.46 31.90 -0.37
N VAL A 784 0.51 31.31 -1.09
CA VAL A 784 0.46 31.37 -2.57
C VAL A 784 0.35 32.82 -3.03
N LEU A 785 -0.59 33.59 -2.46
CA LEU A 785 -0.82 35.00 -2.78
C LEU A 785 0.46 35.84 -2.55
N THR A 786 1.06 35.66 -1.39
CA THR A 786 2.28 36.35 -0.97
C THR A 786 3.44 36.09 -1.94
N LEU A 787 3.65 34.85 -2.38
CA LEU A 787 4.74 34.52 -3.30
C LEU A 787 4.44 34.93 -4.74
N ALA A 788 3.19 34.77 -5.18
CA ALA A 788 2.76 35.16 -6.52
C ALA A 788 2.92 36.67 -6.75
N ALA A 789 2.65 37.50 -5.74
CA ALA A 789 2.86 38.95 -5.78
C ALA A 789 4.33 39.37 -5.84
N ARG A 790 5.27 38.51 -5.39
CA ARG A 790 6.71 38.79 -5.37
C ARG A 790 7.45 38.37 -6.63
N LEU A 791 6.83 37.54 -7.48
CA LEU A 791 7.42 37.19 -8.77
C LEU A 791 7.52 38.44 -9.67
N GLN A 792 8.52 38.43 -10.54
CA GLN A 792 8.73 39.48 -11.53
C GLN A 792 8.73 38.84 -12.93
N PRO A 793 7.69 39.07 -13.76
CA PRO A 793 6.46 39.79 -13.45
C PRO A 793 5.54 39.05 -12.44
N PRO A 794 4.64 39.75 -11.72
CA PRO A 794 3.70 39.14 -10.78
C PRO A 794 2.79 38.09 -11.43
N ALA A 795 2.57 36.97 -10.75
CA ALA A 795 1.75 35.88 -11.26
C ALA A 795 0.24 36.16 -11.02
N VAL A 796 -0.32 37.08 -11.80
CA VAL A 796 -1.71 37.57 -11.67
C VAL A 796 -2.76 36.45 -11.59
N PRO A 797 -2.74 35.40 -12.44
CA PRO A 797 -3.73 34.33 -12.35
C PRO A 797 -3.70 33.59 -11.01
N ASP A 798 -2.49 33.39 -10.45
CA ASP A 798 -2.31 32.69 -9.18
C ASP A 798 -2.72 33.59 -8.00
N MET A 799 -2.47 34.90 -8.09
CA MET A 799 -2.94 35.89 -7.10
C MET A 799 -4.48 35.92 -7.05
N VAL A 800 -5.14 36.01 -8.21
CA VAL A 800 -6.60 36.01 -8.31
C VAL A 800 -7.17 34.70 -7.76
N GLN A 801 -6.63 33.55 -8.18
CA GLN A 801 -7.08 32.25 -7.68
C GLN A 801 -6.92 32.13 -6.16
N ALA A 802 -5.79 32.58 -5.60
CA ALA A 802 -5.56 32.54 -4.17
C ALA A 802 -6.54 33.44 -3.41
N LEU A 803 -6.75 34.68 -3.86
CA LEU A 803 -7.66 35.61 -3.20
C LEU A 803 -9.12 35.13 -3.26
N SER A 804 -9.59 34.63 -4.40
CA SER A 804 -10.94 34.03 -4.52
C SER A 804 -11.14 32.87 -3.55
N ASN A 805 -10.13 31.99 -3.40
CA ASN A 805 -10.23 30.89 -2.43
C ASN A 805 -10.20 31.38 -0.98
N ILE A 806 -9.37 32.38 -0.64
CA ILE A 806 -9.34 32.99 0.70
C ILE A 806 -10.71 33.60 1.04
N ILE A 807 -11.29 34.38 0.12
CA ILE A 807 -12.62 34.99 0.26
C ILE A 807 -13.69 33.91 0.45
N ARG A 808 -13.68 32.87 -0.39
CA ARG A 808 -14.64 31.77 -0.31
C ARG A 808 -14.55 31.01 1.03
N ILE A 809 -13.35 30.86 1.60
CA ILE A 809 -13.15 30.14 2.87
C ILE A 809 -13.51 31.01 4.07
N ARG A 810 -13.09 32.28 4.08
CA ARG A 810 -13.24 33.17 5.26
C ARG A 810 -14.53 33.97 5.27
N THR A 811 -15.15 34.19 4.11
CA THR A 811 -16.42 34.90 3.92
C THR A 811 -16.53 36.22 4.68
N SER A 812 -15.42 36.97 4.78
CA SER A 812 -15.32 38.26 5.48
C SER A 812 -14.52 39.25 4.64
N GLU A 813 -14.91 40.53 4.63
CA GLU A 813 -14.17 41.59 3.94
C GLU A 813 -12.78 41.90 4.57
N ASP A 814 -12.53 41.44 5.80
CA ASP A 814 -11.23 41.58 6.49
C ASP A 814 -10.13 40.72 5.87
N CYS A 815 -10.51 39.71 5.06
CA CYS A 815 -9.53 38.84 4.40
C CYS A 815 -8.98 39.43 3.09
N VAL A 816 -9.53 40.55 2.61
CA VAL A 816 -9.11 41.19 1.37
C VAL A 816 -7.97 42.15 1.65
N ASP A 817 -6.79 41.87 1.11
CA ASP A 817 -5.66 42.81 1.14
C ASP A 817 -5.91 43.93 0.11
N SER A 818 -6.11 45.16 0.60
CA SER A 818 -6.39 46.33 -0.24
C SER A 818 -5.19 46.76 -1.07
N ASP A 819 -3.97 46.52 -0.61
CA ASP A 819 -2.76 46.92 -1.32
C ASP A 819 -2.54 46.01 -2.51
N ILE A 820 -2.71 44.71 -2.32
CA ILE A 820 -2.68 43.72 -3.40
C ILE A 820 -3.80 43.98 -4.42
N LEU A 821 -5.01 44.28 -3.95
CA LEU A 821 -6.12 44.59 -4.85
C LEU A 821 -5.89 45.88 -5.63
N THR A 822 -5.29 46.90 -4.99
CA THR A 822 -4.90 48.16 -5.64
C THR A 822 -3.84 47.91 -6.72
N LEU A 823 -2.84 47.07 -6.44
CA LEU A 823 -1.81 46.66 -7.39
C LEU A 823 -2.43 45.96 -8.60
N LEU A 824 -3.29 44.96 -8.37
CA LEU A 824 -4.01 44.24 -9.43
C LEU A 824 -4.85 45.19 -10.28
N LEU A 825 -5.56 46.14 -9.67
CA LEU A 825 -6.37 47.08 -10.43
C LEU A 825 -5.51 48.05 -11.25
N LYS A 826 -4.53 48.71 -10.62
CA LYS A 826 -3.73 49.75 -11.29
C LYS A 826 -2.83 49.18 -12.38
N ASP A 827 -2.08 48.13 -12.06
CA ASP A 827 -0.99 47.64 -12.92
C ASP A 827 -1.45 46.63 -13.95
N VAL A 828 -2.58 45.96 -13.74
CA VAL A 828 -3.14 44.98 -14.69
C VAL A 828 -4.30 45.55 -15.49
N VAL A 829 -5.22 46.29 -14.85
CA VAL A 829 -6.47 46.73 -15.51
C VAL A 829 -6.34 48.16 -16.03
N LEU A 830 -5.99 49.12 -15.18
CA LEU A 830 -6.03 50.54 -15.54
C LEU A 830 -4.88 50.94 -16.48
N SER A 831 -3.74 50.25 -16.40
CA SER A 831 -2.59 50.41 -17.30
C SER A 831 -2.83 49.81 -18.70
N ALA A 832 -3.75 48.85 -18.82
CA ALA A 832 -3.99 48.12 -20.06
C ALA A 832 -4.80 48.94 -21.07
N GLU A 833 -4.35 48.95 -22.32
CA GLU A 833 -5.12 49.51 -23.42
C GLU A 833 -6.38 48.66 -23.67
N ARG A 834 -7.54 49.33 -23.79
CA ARG A 834 -8.81 48.66 -24.07
C ARG A 834 -8.79 48.06 -25.48
N GLN A 835 -8.58 46.75 -25.56
CA GLN A 835 -8.68 46.00 -26.81
C GLN A 835 -10.14 46.00 -27.32
N PRO A 836 -10.40 45.83 -28.64
CA PRO A 836 -11.76 45.75 -29.17
C PRO A 836 -12.48 44.52 -28.57
N GLY A 837 -13.29 44.79 -27.55
CA GLY A 837 -13.99 43.79 -26.74
C GLY A 837 -15.48 43.77 -27.04
N ARG A 838 -16.19 42.85 -26.39
CA ARG A 838 -17.66 42.80 -26.46
C ARG A 838 -18.22 43.92 -25.58
N GLU A 839 -18.96 44.85 -26.17
CA GLU A 839 -19.76 45.80 -25.41
C GLU A 839 -21.16 45.21 -25.21
N VAL A 840 -21.60 45.09 -23.96
CA VAL A 840 -22.94 44.66 -23.58
C VAL A 840 -23.61 45.84 -22.89
N ASP A 841 -24.71 46.34 -23.46
CA ASP A 841 -25.43 47.51 -22.95
C ASP A 841 -24.54 48.77 -22.74
N GLY A 842 -23.53 48.94 -23.59
CA GLY A 842 -22.55 50.04 -23.49
C GLY A 842 -21.43 49.83 -22.46
N ILE A 843 -21.47 48.74 -21.69
CA ILE A 843 -20.43 48.34 -20.75
C ILE A 843 -19.38 47.52 -21.49
N TYR A 844 -18.13 47.93 -21.38
CA TYR A 844 -16.98 47.23 -21.91
C TYR A 844 -16.69 45.95 -21.10
N GLU A 845 -16.70 44.79 -21.77
CA GLU A 845 -16.20 43.54 -21.22
C GLU A 845 -14.85 43.16 -21.83
N PRO A 846 -13.82 42.94 -21.00
CA PRO A 846 -12.54 42.44 -21.47
C PRO A 846 -12.64 41.05 -22.14
N PRO A 847 -11.76 40.75 -23.11
CA PRO A 847 -11.78 39.50 -23.86
C PRO A 847 -11.66 38.27 -22.96
N ARG A 848 -12.22 37.13 -23.40
CA ARG A 848 -12.16 35.87 -22.64
C ARG A 848 -10.69 35.43 -22.50
N GLY A 849 -10.28 35.08 -21.28
CA GLY A 849 -8.92 34.64 -20.98
C GLY A 849 -7.92 35.78 -20.74
N SER A 850 -8.34 37.04 -20.80
CA SER A 850 -7.48 38.19 -20.50
C SER A 850 -7.28 38.39 -18.99
N MET A 851 -6.16 38.97 -18.57
CA MET A 851 -5.85 39.21 -17.16
C MET A 851 -6.80 40.26 -16.55
N GLU A 852 -7.19 41.26 -17.33
CA GLU A 852 -8.14 42.31 -16.94
C GLU A 852 -9.50 41.71 -16.63
N ARG A 853 -9.93 40.70 -17.40
CA ARG A 853 -11.18 39.97 -17.14
C ARG A 853 -11.13 39.22 -15.82
N LEU A 854 -9.99 38.60 -15.49
CA LEU A 854 -9.83 37.84 -14.24
C LEU A 854 -9.95 38.77 -13.03
N VAL A 855 -9.24 39.90 -13.05
CA VAL A 855 -9.30 40.90 -11.97
C VAL A 855 -10.69 41.54 -11.89
N ALA A 856 -11.31 41.86 -13.02
CA ALA A 856 -12.66 42.43 -13.04
C ALA A 856 -13.71 41.48 -12.43
N ARG A 857 -13.60 40.18 -12.71
CA ARG A 857 -14.48 39.16 -12.11
C ARG A 857 -14.26 39.00 -10.61
N LEU A 858 -13.00 38.94 -10.17
CA LEU A 858 -12.68 38.88 -8.74
C LEU A 858 -13.35 40.04 -7.99
N ILE A 859 -13.26 41.26 -8.50
CA ILE A 859 -13.88 42.42 -7.86
C ILE A 859 -15.42 42.33 -7.88
N GLU A 860 -16.04 42.08 -9.02
CA GLU A 860 -17.51 42.13 -9.14
C GLU A 860 -18.24 40.91 -8.59
N GLU A 861 -17.68 39.71 -8.78
CA GLU A 861 -18.31 38.44 -8.42
C GLU A 861 -17.93 37.98 -7.00
N ASP A 862 -16.69 38.20 -6.55
CA ASP A 862 -16.22 37.72 -5.23
C ASP A 862 -16.17 38.82 -4.16
N ILE A 863 -15.69 40.03 -4.49
CA ILE A 863 -15.44 41.10 -3.51
C ILE A 863 -16.69 41.94 -3.26
N VAL A 864 -17.35 42.46 -4.29
CA VAL A 864 -18.54 43.33 -4.16
C VAL A 864 -19.63 42.72 -3.26
N PRO A 865 -19.95 41.41 -3.32
CA PRO A 865 -20.96 40.81 -2.45
C PRO A 865 -20.61 40.79 -0.96
N ILE A 866 -19.32 40.86 -0.60
CA ILE A 866 -18.87 40.78 0.80
C ILE A 866 -18.58 42.15 1.43
N ILE A 867 -18.55 43.24 0.66
CA ILE A 867 -18.25 44.57 1.19
C ILE A 867 -19.41 45.06 2.06
N THR A 868 -19.14 45.38 3.33
CA THR A 868 -20.14 45.94 4.24
C THR A 868 -19.77 47.33 4.73
N HIS A 869 -18.54 47.53 5.22
CA HIS A 869 -18.11 48.79 5.83
C HIS A 869 -16.82 49.38 5.25
N ARG A 870 -16.06 48.63 4.46
CA ARG A 870 -14.79 49.08 3.89
C ARG A 870 -14.96 50.06 2.73
N SER A 871 -14.56 51.32 2.92
CA SER A 871 -14.71 52.40 1.92
C SER A 871 -13.68 52.33 0.79
N ASP A 872 -12.51 51.78 1.07
CA ASP A 872 -11.41 51.53 0.13
C ASP A 872 -11.80 50.54 -0.97
N LEU A 873 -12.44 49.43 -0.60
CA LEU A 873 -12.92 48.44 -1.58
C LEU A 873 -13.97 49.01 -2.54
N TRP A 874 -14.88 49.87 -2.03
CA TRP A 874 -15.85 50.57 -2.88
C TRP A 874 -15.19 51.60 -3.80
N SER A 875 -14.14 52.29 -3.36
CA SER A 875 -13.37 53.20 -4.21
C SER A 875 -12.68 52.47 -5.38
N LEU A 876 -12.05 51.32 -5.10
CA LEU A 876 -11.46 50.46 -6.15
C LEU A 876 -12.52 49.93 -7.12
N THR A 877 -13.69 49.53 -6.61
CA THR A 877 -14.84 49.11 -7.44
C THR A 877 -15.31 50.25 -8.36
N SER A 878 -15.36 51.49 -7.86
CA SER A 878 -15.72 52.67 -8.65
C SER A 878 -14.74 52.88 -9.82
N GLN A 879 -13.44 52.76 -9.57
CA GLN A 879 -12.40 52.92 -10.60
C GLN A 879 -12.50 51.82 -11.67
N LEU A 880 -12.73 50.56 -11.27
CA LEU A 880 -12.94 49.46 -12.22
C LEU A 880 -14.15 49.70 -13.12
N ARG A 881 -15.30 50.07 -12.54
CA ARG A 881 -16.54 50.30 -13.30
C ARG A 881 -16.41 51.46 -14.27
N ALA A 882 -15.74 52.54 -13.85
CA ALA A 882 -15.42 53.66 -14.73
C ALA A 882 -14.52 53.21 -15.90
N TRP A 883 -13.52 52.35 -15.64
CA TRP A 883 -12.68 51.79 -16.71
C TRP A 883 -13.48 50.91 -17.69
N ARG A 884 -14.48 50.17 -17.18
CA ARG A 884 -15.43 49.37 -17.99
C ARG A 884 -16.52 50.20 -18.68
N ARG A 885 -16.53 51.53 -18.56
CA ARG A 885 -17.62 52.41 -19.06
C ARG A 885 -18.98 52.16 -18.40
N ASP A 886 -19.01 51.50 -17.25
CA ASP A 886 -20.20 51.46 -16.39
C ASP A 886 -20.21 52.71 -15.51
N TYR A 887 -20.58 53.84 -16.11
CA TYR A 887 -20.58 55.15 -15.44
C TYR A 887 -21.65 55.24 -14.34
N VAL A 888 -22.80 54.57 -14.54
CA VAL A 888 -23.86 54.47 -13.54
C VAL A 888 -23.34 53.73 -12.30
N GLY A 889 -22.78 52.53 -12.50
CA GLY A 889 -22.25 51.71 -11.42
C GLY A 889 -21.01 52.31 -10.75
N ALA A 890 -20.20 53.12 -11.47
CA ALA A 890 -19.08 53.85 -10.89
C ALA A 890 -19.55 54.96 -9.93
N VAL A 891 -20.54 55.77 -10.33
CA VAL A 891 -21.10 56.79 -9.44
C VAL A 891 -21.80 56.15 -8.24
N GLU A 892 -22.50 55.03 -8.42
CA GLU A 892 -23.10 54.30 -7.29
C GLU A 892 -22.06 53.76 -6.31
N ALA A 893 -20.95 53.18 -6.83
CA ALA A 893 -19.87 52.66 -6.00
C ALA A 893 -19.14 53.77 -5.23
N SER A 894 -18.84 54.91 -5.86
CA SER A 894 -18.26 56.08 -5.18
C SER A 894 -19.22 56.67 -4.13
N GLU A 895 -20.52 56.73 -4.39
CA GLU A 895 -21.50 57.15 -3.38
C GLU A 895 -21.53 56.15 -2.20
N ARG A 896 -21.40 54.84 -2.45
CA ARG A 896 -21.29 53.83 -1.37
C ARG A 896 -20.00 53.98 -0.57
N ALA A 897 -18.85 54.22 -1.23
CA ALA A 897 -17.57 54.48 -0.57
C ALA A 897 -17.63 55.69 0.37
N TRP A 898 -18.23 56.79 -0.10
CA TRP A 898 -18.44 58.00 0.69
C TRP A 898 -19.42 57.77 1.84
N ARG A 899 -20.52 57.06 1.60
CA ARG A 899 -21.49 56.72 2.66
C ARG A 899 -20.82 55.90 3.76
N THR A 900 -20.12 54.81 3.43
CA THR A 900 -19.47 53.96 4.44
C THR A 900 -18.43 54.71 5.27
N ALA A 901 -17.63 55.58 4.63
CA ALA A 901 -16.68 56.43 5.35
C ALA A 901 -17.37 57.44 6.30
N THR A 902 -18.48 58.05 5.87
CA THR A 902 -19.18 59.08 6.66
C THR A 902 -20.15 58.53 7.71
N THR A 903 -20.67 57.31 7.53
CA THR A 903 -21.58 56.64 8.47
C THR A 903 -20.86 55.90 9.59
N ALA A 904 -19.55 55.68 9.49
CA ALA A 904 -18.72 55.04 10.54
C ALA A 904 -18.85 55.69 11.94
N SER A 905 -19.26 56.96 11.99
CA SER A 905 -19.52 57.73 13.22
C SER A 905 -20.90 57.41 13.89
N SER A 906 -21.73 56.54 13.30
CA SER A 906 -23.16 56.37 13.69
C SER A 906 -23.54 54.97 14.20
N THR A 907 -22.60 54.03 14.28
CA THR A 907 -22.87 52.65 14.72
C THR A 907 -22.95 52.55 16.25
N LEU A 908 -24.15 52.24 16.76
CA LEU A 908 -24.46 52.05 18.19
C LEU A 908 -24.03 50.66 18.72
N THR A 909 -22.86 50.15 18.35
CA THR A 909 -22.33 48.88 18.87
C THR A 909 -21.43 49.14 20.09
N PRO A 910 -21.77 48.63 21.28
CA PRO A 910 -20.96 48.87 22.49
C PRO A 910 -19.66 48.05 22.44
N GLY A 911 -18.51 48.70 22.23
CA GLY A 911 -17.19 48.07 22.40
C GLY A 911 -16.05 48.62 21.53
N GLU A 912 -16.33 49.13 20.32
CA GLU A 912 -15.31 49.63 19.37
C GLU A 912 -15.39 51.15 19.12
N ALA A 913 -16.24 51.84 19.88
CA ALA A 913 -16.76 53.18 19.59
C ALA A 913 -15.76 54.36 19.65
N SER A 914 -14.46 54.15 19.83
CA SER A 914 -13.49 55.25 19.97
C SER A 914 -12.48 55.39 18.83
N LYS A 915 -12.38 54.43 17.89
CA LYS A 915 -11.31 54.44 16.86
C LYS A 915 -11.73 54.89 15.46
N ASN A 916 -13.02 54.93 15.13
CA ASN A 916 -13.49 55.24 13.76
C ASN A 916 -14.41 56.47 13.69
N ASN A 917 -14.45 57.29 14.74
CA ASN A 917 -15.21 58.53 14.71
C ASN A 917 -14.42 59.61 13.96
N TRP A 918 -14.67 59.76 12.66
CA TRP A 918 -13.99 60.75 11.80
C TRP A 918 -14.17 62.21 12.25
N THR A 919 -15.10 62.50 13.15
CA THR A 919 -15.24 63.85 13.72
C THR A 919 -14.17 64.16 14.78
N GLU A 920 -13.46 63.16 15.29
CA GLU A 920 -12.44 63.30 16.35
C GLU A 920 -11.09 62.69 15.94
N ASP A 921 -11.10 61.62 15.15
CA ASP A 921 -9.89 60.97 14.64
C ASP A 921 -9.42 61.59 13.31
N LYS A 922 -8.14 61.94 13.28
CA LYS A 922 -7.49 62.61 12.14
C LYS A 922 -7.35 61.68 10.94
N GLU A 923 -6.99 60.42 11.15
CA GLU A 923 -6.81 59.46 10.05
C GLU A 923 -8.17 59.16 9.38
N ALA A 924 -9.21 58.92 10.17
CA ALA A 924 -10.57 58.77 9.66
C ALA A 924 -11.11 60.04 8.98
N TRP A 925 -10.76 61.24 9.45
CA TRP A 925 -11.07 62.52 8.79
C TRP A 925 -10.43 62.61 7.40
N GLU A 926 -9.14 62.31 7.29
CA GLU A 926 -8.41 62.33 6.01
C GLU A 926 -9.04 61.36 5.00
N VAL A 927 -9.45 60.15 5.44
CA VAL A 927 -10.19 59.20 4.60
C VAL A 927 -11.54 59.77 4.13
N VAL A 928 -12.32 60.40 5.02
CA VAL A 928 -13.61 61.01 4.64
C VAL A 928 -13.42 62.15 3.63
N VAL A 929 -12.40 63.00 3.82
CA VAL A 929 -12.06 64.07 2.88
C VAL A 929 -11.70 63.47 1.52
N GLN A 930 -10.82 62.46 1.49
CA GLN A 930 -10.43 61.76 0.26
C GLN A 930 -11.63 61.15 -0.46
N ARG A 931 -12.51 60.42 0.24
CA ARG A 931 -13.70 59.82 -0.37
C ARG A 931 -14.70 60.87 -0.87
N THR A 932 -14.75 62.04 -0.23
CA THR A 932 -15.60 63.16 -0.67
C THR A 932 -15.06 63.80 -1.95
N ASP A 933 -13.73 63.94 -2.07
CA ASP A 933 -13.06 64.40 -3.29
C ASP A 933 -13.20 63.41 -4.46
N GLU A 934 -13.02 62.11 -4.19
CA GLU A 934 -13.25 61.05 -5.17
C GLU A 934 -14.70 61.02 -5.67
N LEU A 935 -15.68 61.20 -4.77
CA LEU A 935 -17.10 61.31 -5.15
C LEU A 935 -17.37 62.58 -5.98
N ALA A 936 -16.76 63.70 -5.63
CA ALA A 936 -16.87 64.95 -6.39
C ALA A 936 -16.34 64.76 -7.82
N SER A 937 -15.14 64.17 -7.95
CA SER A 937 -14.49 63.85 -9.21
C SER A 937 -15.30 62.87 -10.05
N ALA A 938 -15.87 61.81 -9.45
CA ALA A 938 -16.72 60.85 -10.15
C ALA A 938 -18.02 61.48 -10.67
N LEU A 939 -18.66 62.34 -9.87
CA LEU A 939 -19.87 63.05 -10.27
C LEU A 939 -19.61 64.13 -11.33
N GLU A 940 -18.44 64.77 -11.31
CA GLU A 940 -18.03 65.72 -12.34
C GLU A 940 -17.75 65.04 -13.68
N ASN A 941 -16.94 63.97 -13.66
CA ASN A 941 -16.52 63.26 -14.88
C ASN A 941 -17.64 62.42 -15.51
N TYR A 942 -18.47 61.76 -14.69
CA TYR A 942 -19.42 60.75 -15.16
C TYR A 942 -20.88 61.11 -14.90
N GLY A 943 -21.16 62.01 -13.95
CA GLY A 943 -22.53 62.41 -13.60
C GLY A 943 -23.36 63.00 -14.74
N PRO A 944 -22.79 63.75 -15.71
CA PRO A 944 -23.53 64.22 -16.89
C PRO A 944 -24.02 63.11 -17.81
N GLU A 945 -23.30 61.98 -17.88
CA GLU A 945 -23.62 60.83 -18.75
C GLU A 945 -24.61 59.85 -18.10
N VAL A 946 -24.92 60.03 -16.81
CA VAL A 946 -25.89 59.23 -16.06
C VAL A 946 -27.27 59.89 -16.12
N ASP A 947 -28.22 59.29 -16.83
CA ASP A 947 -29.58 59.82 -17.07
C ASP A 947 -30.32 60.23 -15.78
N SER A 948 -30.10 59.51 -14.67
CA SER A 948 -30.74 59.80 -13.37
C SER A 948 -30.15 61.01 -12.65
N ILE A 949 -28.93 61.44 -12.99
CA ILE A 949 -28.21 62.54 -12.35
C ILE A 949 -28.20 63.75 -13.28
N GLY A 950 -27.72 63.58 -14.52
CA GLY A 950 -27.63 64.61 -15.55
C GLY A 950 -27.07 65.93 -14.99
N PRO A 951 -27.68 67.09 -15.24
CA PRO A 951 -27.16 68.39 -14.79
C PRO A 951 -27.22 68.61 -13.26
N LYS A 952 -27.80 67.68 -12.49
CA LYS A 952 -27.95 67.81 -11.03
C LYS A 952 -26.70 67.40 -10.25
N TRP A 953 -25.65 66.90 -10.91
CA TRP A 953 -24.42 66.44 -10.26
C TRP A 953 -23.77 67.55 -9.39
N LYS A 954 -23.70 68.80 -9.88
CA LYS A 954 -23.21 69.97 -9.10
C LYS A 954 -24.01 70.20 -7.81
N GLY A 955 -25.30 69.85 -7.80
CA GLY A 955 -26.15 69.92 -6.61
C GLY A 955 -25.81 68.83 -5.60
N LYS A 956 -25.59 67.60 -6.07
CA LYS A 956 -25.21 66.46 -5.23
C LYS A 956 -23.85 66.68 -4.55
N VAL A 957 -22.82 67.12 -5.29
CA VAL A 957 -21.49 67.39 -4.72
C VAL A 957 -21.57 68.47 -3.65
N ARG A 958 -22.27 69.59 -3.91
CA ARG A 958 -22.49 70.65 -2.91
C ARG A 958 -23.17 70.13 -1.65
N SER A 959 -24.13 69.20 -1.79
CA SER A 959 -24.80 68.61 -0.62
C SER A 959 -23.87 67.69 0.17
N ALA A 960 -23.06 66.86 -0.49
CA ALA A 960 -22.12 65.95 0.15
C ALA A 960 -21.04 66.72 0.93
N VAL A 961 -20.43 67.73 0.30
CA VAL A 961 -19.38 68.56 0.93
C VAL A 961 -19.95 69.35 2.11
N ARG A 962 -21.13 69.98 1.96
CA ARG A 962 -21.79 70.68 3.09
C ARG A 962 -22.13 69.76 4.25
N SER A 963 -22.50 68.51 3.97
CA SER A 963 -22.79 67.51 5.00
C SER A 963 -21.54 67.18 5.82
N VAL A 964 -20.41 66.95 5.15
CA VAL A 964 -19.14 66.64 5.82
C VAL A 964 -18.61 67.86 6.59
N MET A 965 -18.57 69.03 5.94
CA MET A 965 -18.14 70.28 6.59
C MET A 965 -19.04 70.66 7.77
N GLY A 966 -20.36 70.48 7.66
CA GLY A 966 -21.29 70.76 8.75
C GLY A 966 -21.04 69.93 10.00
N ARG A 967 -20.66 68.65 9.85
CA ARG A 967 -20.38 67.74 10.97
C ARG A 967 -18.93 67.80 11.46
N GLY A 968 -17.97 68.17 10.61
CA GLY A 968 -16.54 68.27 10.94
C GLY A 968 -16.09 69.65 11.43
N LYS A 969 -16.98 70.66 11.43
CA LYS A 969 -16.62 72.06 11.66
C LYS A 969 -15.91 72.30 13.00
N GLU A 970 -16.40 71.71 14.08
CA GLU A 970 -15.89 72.00 15.43
C GLU A 970 -14.41 71.62 15.60
N ASN A 971 -13.95 70.55 14.93
CA ASN A 971 -12.62 69.98 15.15
C ASN A 971 -11.66 70.18 13.96
N TRP A 972 -12.14 70.48 12.75
CA TRP A 972 -11.32 70.43 11.53
C TRP A 972 -11.26 71.72 10.69
N GLU A 973 -11.90 72.82 11.10
CA GLU A 973 -12.06 74.07 10.32
C GLU A 973 -10.74 74.72 9.83
N ASP A 974 -9.62 74.47 10.49
CA ASP A 974 -8.29 75.01 10.13
C ASP A 974 -7.35 73.96 9.48
N THR A 975 -7.84 72.76 9.17
CA THR A 975 -7.01 71.70 8.58
C THR A 975 -6.87 71.80 7.06
N GLU A 976 -5.80 71.21 6.53
CA GLU A 976 -5.59 71.10 5.08
C GLU A 976 -6.76 70.39 4.38
N GLY A 977 -7.30 69.31 4.98
CA GLY A 977 -8.47 68.61 4.44
C GLY A 977 -9.73 69.49 4.37
N TRP A 978 -9.91 70.41 5.31
CA TRP A 978 -11.00 71.39 5.25
C TRP A 978 -10.80 72.41 4.12
N GLN A 979 -9.56 72.86 3.89
CA GLN A 979 -9.23 73.71 2.75
C GLN A 979 -9.52 73.01 1.41
N THR A 980 -9.23 71.71 1.30
CA THR A 980 -9.57 70.89 0.12
C THR A 980 -11.08 70.89 -0.13
N LEU A 981 -11.90 70.64 0.90
CA LEU A 981 -13.37 70.66 0.78
C LEU A 981 -13.91 72.05 0.42
N GLN A 982 -13.33 73.11 0.98
CA GLN A 982 -13.68 74.49 0.65
C GLN A 982 -13.33 74.81 -0.82
N GLY A 983 -12.17 74.35 -1.30
CA GLY A 983 -11.76 74.45 -2.69
C GLY A 983 -12.73 73.78 -3.66
N ILE A 984 -13.20 72.57 -3.34
CA ILE A 984 -14.24 71.87 -4.12
C ILE A 984 -15.54 72.68 -4.13
N MET A 985 -15.98 73.23 -2.99
CA MET A 985 -17.19 74.06 -2.92
C MET A 985 -17.10 75.34 -3.75
N ASP A 986 -15.93 75.99 -3.76
CA ASP A 986 -15.71 77.24 -4.48
C ASP A 986 -15.59 77.00 -5.99
N GLY A 987 -14.99 75.88 -6.41
CA GLY A 987 -14.96 75.44 -7.81
C GLY A 987 -16.36 75.19 -8.40
N LEU A 988 -17.35 74.81 -7.58
CA LEU A 988 -18.74 74.57 -8.00
C LEU A 988 -19.61 75.85 -8.08
N LYS A 989 -19.10 77.00 -7.62
CA LYS A 989 -19.77 78.32 -7.74
C LYS A 989 -19.47 79.01 -9.08
N ALA A 990 -18.42 78.56 -9.78
CA ALA A 990 -18.14 78.88 -11.18
C ALA A 990 -18.96 77.98 -12.12
#